data_AF-G0VR10-F1
#
_entry.id   AF-G0VR10-F1
#
_cell.length_a   1.000
_cell.length_b   1.000
_cell.length_c   1.000
_cell.angle_alpha   90.00
_cell.angle_beta   90.00
_cell.angle_gamma   90.00
#
_symmetry.space_group_name_H-M   'P 1'
#
loop_
_entity.id
_entity.type
_entity.pdbx_description
1 polymer ?
#
loop_
_entity_poly.entity_id
_entity_poly.type
_entity_poly.pdbx_seq_one_letter_code
_entity_poly.pdbx_strand_id
1 'polypeptide(L)'
;MAKDREKAYVLWFDELRRADVSLVGGKSSSLGELTSQTDVPVPYGFATTAEGYRHFMHETGMDVTIPELLKGLTDVEDAVQLRDVTAKIRKAICDAEMPADLAADIRKSYEELGKKVGEANPFVAVRSSATAEDLPDASFAGQQDTYLNVQGADMVIQKVKECYASTFTDRATYYRTKQGFDHLSVALSAAIQMMVFSKAAGVMFTVDLVTGDDSTITIEGAWGLGEYVVQGTVTPDNFKVRKDDLTILSKMINTKPIELVRKPGGDCEEKLVPPELQKQQVITDEQVKELATYAKAIEKHYGCYMDMEWGVDERTNKVWLLQARPETVWSKKNKEKKEAAAAKAAVTTDRKVVVKGLPASPGSAAGKAHVILDPAKIAEFKDGEILVTTMTAPDWVPAMKKAKAIVTDAGGMTCHASIVSRELGIPCIVGTKSRSVEATTTIQDGAEITVDATNGIVYEGIVADIVKPEAAEAPAGQAATTVVAAEAAPITGTKIYMNLGNPDLAEKYGKLPCDGIGLMREEFIWTTFIHEHPLYLIETGRADYVVDQLSEGIRKVCQALAPRPVTLRLSDFKSSEYRNLTGGDKYEPQESSALLGWRGASRYYDPKYVEAFKLELKAVRKVREEYGFKNLNVMIPFCRRVDEMQKVVDLMAQEGLHRGPDFKVWLMAEIPANIILADQFNQFVDGYSIGSNDLTMLVMGCDRDNDTVAPLFDERNLAVKRAIRHLITVAHKDGKTVSICGQAPSVYPDFAEFLVKSGIDSISVNPDAVVSTRKHVAQVEQRILLDSLTGKGRADTEDYTW
;
A
#
# COMPACT_ATOMS: atom_id res chain seq x y z
N MET A 1 16.60 47.86 17.43
CA MET A 1 17.62 47.00 16.80
C MET A 1 16.93 45.70 16.45
N ALA A 2 16.71 45.42 15.18
CA ALA A 2 16.11 44.14 14.77
C ALA A 2 17.13 43.03 15.11
N LYS A 3 16.72 42.02 15.90
CA LYS A 3 17.52 40.81 16.10
C LYS A 3 17.85 40.22 14.73
N ASP A 4 19.10 39.85 14.51
CA ASP A 4 19.52 39.07 13.34
C ASP A 4 18.84 37.69 13.45
N ARG A 5 17.70 37.53 12.76
CA ARG A 5 16.81 36.36 12.89
C ARG A 5 17.51 35.05 12.54
N GLU A 6 18.51 35.09 11.65
CA GLU A 6 19.28 33.92 11.23
C GLU A 6 20.21 33.40 12.34
N LYS A 7 20.58 34.24 13.30
CA LYS A 7 21.46 33.88 14.43
C LYS A 7 20.73 33.67 15.75
N ALA A 8 19.41 33.82 15.75
CA ALA A 8 18.62 33.62 16.96
C ALA A 8 18.48 32.13 17.25
N TYR A 9 18.67 31.71 18.50
CA TYR A 9 18.43 30.33 18.92
C TYR A 9 16.95 29.98 19.10
N VAL A 10 16.14 31.00 19.39
CA VAL A 10 14.70 30.88 19.62
C VAL A 10 13.98 32.00 18.87
N LEU A 11 12.88 31.63 18.21
CA LEU A 11 11.97 32.55 17.52
C LEU A 11 10.53 32.26 17.95
N TRP A 12 9.75 33.31 18.19
CA TRP A 12 8.33 33.17 18.53
C TRP A 12 7.47 32.88 17.29
N PHE A 13 6.34 32.22 17.47
CA PHE A 13 5.45 31.91 16.33
C PHE A 13 4.97 33.17 15.59
N ASP A 14 4.76 34.29 16.26
CA ASP A 14 4.40 35.57 15.62
C ASP A 14 5.54 36.18 14.78
N GLU A 15 6.79 35.79 15.05
CA GLU A 15 7.99 36.17 14.30
C GLU A 15 8.27 35.27 13.11
N LEU A 16 7.56 34.15 12.93
CA LEU A 16 7.86 33.13 11.91
C LEU A 16 6.93 33.23 10.69
N ARG A 17 7.41 32.79 9.53
CA ARG A 17 6.68 32.74 8.26
C ARG A 17 6.92 31.40 7.56
N ARG A 18 6.09 31.09 6.56
CA ARG A 18 6.21 29.88 5.71
C ARG A 18 7.55 29.78 4.98
N ALA A 19 8.22 30.91 4.71
CA ALA A 19 9.54 30.90 4.08
C ALA A 19 10.66 30.42 5.03
N ASP A 20 10.40 30.37 6.34
CA ASP A 20 11.42 30.08 7.37
C ASP A 20 11.61 28.57 7.63
N VAL A 21 11.17 27.70 6.70
CA VAL A 21 11.32 26.23 6.82
C VAL A 21 12.77 25.83 7.09
N SER A 22 13.75 26.49 6.46
CA SER A 22 15.18 26.22 6.68
C SER A 22 15.67 26.63 8.08
N LEU A 23 14.97 27.56 8.75
CA LEU A 23 15.35 28.06 10.08
C LEU A 23 14.69 27.26 11.20
N VAL A 24 13.45 26.79 11.02
CA VAL A 24 12.67 26.17 12.12
C VAL A 24 11.92 24.89 11.72
N GLY A 25 12.13 24.39 10.51
CA GLY A 25 11.44 23.21 10.01
C GLY A 25 9.99 23.44 9.60
N GLY A 26 9.41 22.43 8.94
CA GLY A 26 8.09 22.48 8.32
C GLY A 26 6.97 22.87 9.29
N LYS A 27 6.83 22.14 10.40
CA LYS A 27 5.77 22.34 11.39
C LYS A 27 5.83 23.70 12.07
N SER A 28 6.99 24.10 12.60
CA SER A 28 7.15 25.40 13.27
C SER A 28 6.94 26.56 12.31
N SER A 29 7.39 26.44 11.05
CA SER A 29 7.16 27.47 10.02
C SER A 29 5.68 27.61 9.68
N SER A 30 4.93 26.50 9.61
CA SER A 30 3.49 26.50 9.36
C SER A 30 2.71 27.06 10.54
N LEU A 31 3.08 26.68 11.77
CA LEU A 31 2.52 27.29 12.99
C LEU A 31 2.77 28.80 13.05
N GLY A 32 3.95 29.24 12.61
CA GLY A 32 4.28 30.65 12.51
C GLY A 32 3.44 31.38 11.47
N GLU A 33 3.28 30.79 10.29
CA GLU A 33 2.45 31.32 9.22
C GLU A 33 0.99 31.48 9.66
N LEU A 34 0.42 30.45 10.31
CA LEU A 34 -0.92 30.53 10.90
C LEU A 34 -1.02 31.66 11.92
N THR A 35 -0.08 31.73 12.86
CA THR A 35 -0.09 32.72 13.95
C THR A 35 0.04 34.15 13.44
N SER A 36 0.83 34.37 12.39
CA SER A 36 1.26 35.70 11.98
C SER A 36 0.52 36.27 10.77
N GLN A 37 -0.12 35.43 9.97
CA GLN A 37 -0.81 35.84 8.72
C GLN A 37 -2.30 35.50 8.70
N THR A 38 -2.80 34.77 9.70
CA THR A 38 -4.23 34.45 9.82
C THR A 38 -4.79 34.89 11.17
N ASP A 39 -6.09 35.15 11.24
CA ASP A 39 -6.78 35.53 12.48
C ASP A 39 -7.29 34.31 13.28
N VAL A 40 -6.79 33.10 12.99
CA VAL A 40 -7.24 31.88 13.67
C VAL A 40 -6.56 31.72 15.03
N PRO A 41 -7.24 31.16 16.04
CA PRO A 41 -6.68 30.99 17.37
C PRO A 41 -5.63 29.88 17.40
N VAL A 42 -4.34 30.24 17.36
CA VAL A 42 -3.21 29.31 17.56
C VAL A 42 -2.67 29.46 18.99
N PRO A 43 -2.43 28.37 19.73
CA PRO A 43 -1.82 28.45 21.06
C PRO A 43 -0.44 29.12 20.99
N TYR A 44 -0.19 30.04 21.93
CA TYR A 44 1.08 30.76 22.02
C TYR A 44 2.25 29.78 22.15
N GLY A 45 3.36 30.12 21.51
CA GLY A 45 4.56 29.30 21.57
C GLY A 45 5.74 29.92 20.84
N PHE A 46 6.85 29.21 20.91
CA PHE A 46 8.10 29.55 20.27
C PHE A 46 8.77 28.28 19.76
N ALA A 47 9.70 28.42 18.83
CA ALA A 47 10.50 27.32 18.32
C ALA A 47 11.99 27.56 18.58
N THR A 48 12.73 26.49 18.86
CA THR A 48 14.18 26.54 18.69
C THR A 48 14.51 26.56 17.19
N THR A 49 15.66 27.11 16.83
CA THR A 49 16.08 27.22 15.43
C THR A 49 17.10 26.13 15.07
N ALA A 50 17.29 25.95 13.77
CA ALA A 50 18.37 25.14 13.21
C ALA A 50 19.75 25.64 13.69
N GLU A 51 19.91 26.95 13.90
CA GLU A 51 21.12 27.51 14.50
C GLU A 51 21.28 27.08 15.96
N GLY A 52 20.21 27.11 16.76
CA GLY A 52 20.22 26.58 18.13
C GLY A 52 20.60 25.09 18.19
N TYR A 53 20.11 24.28 17.24
CA TYR A 53 20.52 22.87 17.12
C TYR A 53 22.00 22.73 16.75
N ARG A 54 22.48 23.50 15.77
CA ARG A 54 23.90 23.45 15.34
C ARG A 54 24.85 23.93 16.44
N HIS A 55 24.48 24.99 17.16
CA HIS A 55 25.20 25.48 18.33
C HIS A 55 25.29 24.42 19.42
N PHE A 56 24.17 23.74 19.73
CA PHE A 56 24.17 22.59 20.64
C PHE A 56 25.14 21.51 20.19
N MET A 57 25.10 21.12 18.91
CA MET A 57 25.97 20.06 18.38
C MET A 57 27.46 20.43 18.45
N HIS A 58 27.81 21.68 18.17
CA HIS A 58 29.19 22.17 18.19
C HIS A 58 29.75 22.31 19.62
N GLU A 59 29.04 23.01 20.51
CA GLU A 59 29.53 23.26 21.88
C GLU A 59 29.62 21.99 22.73
N THR A 60 28.79 20.98 22.43
CA THR A 60 28.83 19.68 23.12
C THR A 60 29.77 18.67 22.47
N GLY A 61 30.37 19.00 21.32
CA GLY A 61 31.23 18.10 20.54
C GLY A 61 30.49 16.90 19.92
N MET A 62 29.16 17.00 19.81
CA MET A 62 28.33 15.95 19.18
C MET A 62 28.50 15.92 17.66
N ASP A 63 28.87 17.03 17.05
CA ASP A 63 29.28 17.12 15.64
C ASP A 63 30.48 16.22 15.30
N VAL A 64 31.35 15.92 16.28
CA VAL A 64 32.46 14.96 16.14
C VAL A 64 32.05 13.56 16.63
N THR A 65 31.40 13.49 17.80
CA THR A 65 31.06 12.21 18.45
C THR A 65 30.06 11.40 17.65
N ILE A 66 29.06 12.04 17.03
CA ILE A 66 28.02 11.35 16.26
C ILE A 66 28.60 10.65 15.02
N PRO A 67 29.39 11.33 14.15
CA PRO A 67 30.08 10.65 13.06
C PRO A 67 30.98 9.49 13.50
N GLU A 68 31.66 9.59 14.65
CA GLU A 68 32.47 8.49 15.17
C GLU A 68 31.62 7.29 15.60
N LEU A 69 30.50 7.51 16.28
CA LEU A 69 29.55 6.45 16.62
C LEU A 69 28.91 5.84 15.37
N LEU A 70 28.59 6.67 14.36
CA LEU A 70 28.05 6.23 13.07
C LEU A 70 29.06 5.40 12.26
N LYS A 71 30.38 5.58 12.41
CA LYS A 71 31.38 4.66 11.82
C LYS A 71 31.25 3.23 12.37
N GLY A 72 30.71 3.08 13.57
CA GLY A 72 30.39 1.77 14.15
C GLY A 72 29.18 1.10 13.49
N LEU A 73 28.39 1.83 12.70
CA LEU A 73 27.33 1.29 11.86
C LEU A 73 27.92 0.87 10.52
N THR A 74 28.46 -0.35 10.49
CA THR A 74 29.06 -0.93 9.27
C THR A 74 28.01 -1.45 8.29
N ASP A 75 26.85 -1.85 8.79
CA ASP A 75 25.70 -2.29 8.01
C ASP A 75 24.40 -1.71 8.58
N VAL A 76 23.71 -0.90 7.78
CA VAL A 76 22.42 -0.29 8.15
C VAL A 76 21.27 -1.31 8.10
N GLU A 77 21.44 -2.45 7.43
CA GLU A 77 20.46 -3.55 7.37
C GLU A 77 20.54 -4.48 8.59
N ASP A 78 21.63 -4.43 9.36
CA ASP A 78 21.71 -5.12 10.65
C ASP A 78 20.88 -4.36 11.68
N ALA A 79 19.65 -4.82 11.90
CA ALA A 79 18.72 -4.22 12.84
C ALA A 79 19.25 -4.15 14.27
N VAL A 80 20.13 -5.07 14.68
CA VAL A 80 20.73 -5.08 16.03
C VAL A 80 21.81 -4.01 16.12
N GLN A 81 22.72 -3.97 15.14
CA GLN A 81 23.77 -2.95 15.09
C GLN A 81 23.19 -1.54 14.94
N LEU A 82 22.19 -1.37 14.07
CA LEU A 82 21.46 -0.12 13.90
C LEU A 82 20.87 0.34 15.22
N ARG A 83 20.11 -0.52 15.90
CA ARG A 83 19.49 -0.19 17.20
C ARG A 83 20.52 0.15 18.27
N ASP A 84 21.63 -0.56 18.32
CA ASP A 84 22.68 -0.34 19.32
C ASP A 84 23.42 0.98 19.08
N VAL A 85 23.77 1.29 17.83
CA VAL A 85 24.47 2.54 17.46
C VAL A 85 23.54 3.74 17.66
N THR A 86 22.30 3.67 17.18
CA THR A 86 21.34 4.76 17.33
C THR A 86 20.95 4.98 18.80
N ALA A 87 20.81 3.93 19.60
CA ALA A 87 20.59 4.06 21.04
C ALA A 87 21.76 4.75 21.75
N LYS A 88 23.02 4.42 21.38
CA LYS A 88 24.22 5.12 21.90
C LYS A 88 24.24 6.59 21.51
N ILE A 89 23.91 6.92 20.26
CA ILE A 89 23.85 8.31 19.78
C ILE A 89 22.77 9.09 20.53
N ARG A 90 21.54 8.55 20.61
CA ARG A 90 20.44 9.20 21.34
C ARG A 90 20.78 9.42 22.80
N LYS A 91 21.39 8.41 23.44
CA LYS A 91 21.86 8.53 24.83
C LYS A 91 22.92 9.63 24.97
N ALA A 92 23.92 9.68 24.07
CA ALA A 92 24.96 10.71 24.11
C ALA A 92 24.38 12.13 23.99
N ILE A 93 23.41 12.34 23.08
CA ILE A 93 22.71 13.62 22.93
C ILE A 93 21.91 13.98 24.20
N CYS A 94 21.21 13.02 24.79
CA CYS A 94 20.45 13.26 26.02
C CYS A 94 21.34 13.51 27.25
N ASP A 95 22.50 12.84 27.33
CA ASP A 95 23.46 12.98 28.44
C ASP A 95 24.27 14.29 28.34
N ALA A 96 24.41 14.87 27.14
CA ALA A 96 25.10 16.14 26.94
C ALA A 96 24.40 17.31 27.67
N GLU A 97 25.20 18.19 28.27
CA GLU A 97 24.70 19.41 28.91
C GLU A 97 24.31 20.45 27.85
N MET A 98 23.13 21.07 28.02
CA MET A 98 22.69 22.13 27.12
C MET A 98 23.59 23.37 27.31
N PRO A 99 24.14 23.98 26.24
CA PRO A 99 24.91 25.22 26.34
C PRO A 99 24.16 26.30 27.14
N ALA A 100 24.88 27.00 28.02
CA ALA A 100 24.27 27.88 29.00
C ALA A 100 23.49 29.05 28.38
N ASP A 101 23.96 29.56 27.25
CA ASP A 101 23.31 30.62 26.46
C ASP A 101 22.02 30.13 25.80
N LEU A 102 22.04 28.96 25.15
CA LEU A 102 20.86 28.33 24.56
C LEU A 102 19.81 27.96 25.63
N ALA A 103 20.26 27.39 26.75
CA ALA A 103 19.40 27.06 27.88
C ALA A 103 18.77 28.32 28.51
N ALA A 104 19.53 29.41 28.62
CA ALA A 104 19.02 30.68 29.13
C ALA A 104 17.97 31.29 28.18
N ASP A 105 18.18 31.23 26.86
CA ASP A 105 17.22 31.72 25.88
C ASP A 105 15.91 30.90 25.92
N ILE A 106 15.98 29.56 25.95
CA ILE A 106 14.79 28.70 26.09
C ILE A 106 14.05 28.99 27.41
N ARG A 107 14.78 29.10 28.53
CA ARG A 107 14.19 29.38 29.85
C ARG A 107 13.49 30.73 29.86
N LYS A 108 14.14 31.77 29.34
CA LYS A 108 13.58 33.11 29.24
C LYS A 108 12.31 33.13 28.38
N SER A 109 12.33 32.47 27.22
CA SER A 109 11.14 32.35 26.36
C SER A 109 10.00 31.58 27.02
N TYR A 110 10.29 30.54 27.81
CA TYR A 110 9.29 29.83 28.59
C TYR A 110 8.67 30.70 29.71
N GLU A 111 9.47 31.48 30.43
CA GLU A 111 8.98 32.43 31.43
C GLU A 111 8.15 33.56 30.80
N GLU A 112 8.57 34.07 29.64
CA GLU A 112 7.79 35.03 28.85
C GLU A 112 6.48 34.42 28.34
N LEU A 113 6.47 33.13 27.96
CA LEU A 113 5.26 32.41 27.58
C LEU A 113 4.30 32.35 28.77
N GLY A 114 4.81 32.07 29.97
CA GLY A 114 4.03 32.12 31.20
C GLY A 114 3.36 33.48 31.43
N LYS A 115 4.09 34.58 31.19
CA LYS A 115 3.52 35.94 31.26
C LYS A 115 2.43 36.18 30.21
N LYS A 116 2.62 35.71 28.96
CA LYS A 116 1.62 35.84 27.89
C LYS A 116 0.34 35.04 28.17
N VAL A 117 0.47 33.87 28.79
CA VAL A 117 -0.66 32.98 29.14
C VAL A 117 -1.32 33.38 30.47
N GLY A 118 -0.60 34.11 31.35
CA GLY A 118 -1.07 34.48 32.68
C GLY A 118 -0.84 33.41 33.76
N GLU A 119 0.04 32.43 33.49
CA GLU A 119 0.39 31.34 34.39
C GLU A 119 1.92 31.29 34.59
N ALA A 120 2.42 31.19 35.81
CA ALA A 120 3.87 31.22 36.05
C ALA A 120 4.64 30.03 35.43
N ASN A 121 4.02 28.84 35.41
CA ASN A 121 4.60 27.61 34.88
C ASN A 121 3.55 26.88 34.00
N PRO A 122 3.30 27.37 32.77
CA PRO A 122 2.27 26.79 31.91
C PRO A 122 2.68 25.40 31.43
N PHE A 123 1.70 24.52 31.26
CA PHE A 123 1.94 23.24 30.56
C PHE A 123 2.14 23.50 29.07
N VAL A 124 3.10 22.81 28.46
CA VAL A 124 3.44 22.92 27.04
C VAL A 124 3.52 21.55 26.37
N ALA A 125 3.31 21.53 25.06
CA ALA A 125 3.70 20.44 24.18
C ALA A 125 5.05 20.80 23.56
N VAL A 126 5.96 19.82 23.50
CA VAL A 126 7.25 19.95 22.81
C VAL A 126 7.24 19.00 21.62
N ARG A 127 7.24 19.58 20.40
CA ARG A 127 7.10 18.83 19.14
C ARG A 127 8.32 19.01 18.28
N SER A 128 8.78 17.92 17.68
CA SER A 128 9.84 17.93 16.67
C SER A 128 9.35 18.55 15.35
N SER A 129 10.19 19.38 14.74
CA SER A 129 9.98 20.07 13.47
C SER A 129 11.28 20.04 12.65
N ALA A 130 11.39 19.10 11.72
CA ALA A 130 12.62 18.94 10.94
C ALA A 130 12.66 19.88 9.72
N THR A 131 13.87 20.34 9.38
CA THR A 131 14.14 21.14 8.16
C THR A 131 13.89 20.38 6.85
N ALA A 132 13.82 19.05 6.91
CA ALA A 132 13.61 18.16 5.77
C ALA A 132 12.25 17.42 5.79
N GLU A 133 11.35 17.73 6.74
CA GLU A 133 10.11 16.95 6.98
C GLU A 133 9.10 16.99 5.82
N ASP A 134 9.13 18.06 5.02
CA ASP A 134 8.16 18.40 3.96
C ASP A 134 8.77 18.39 2.54
N LEU A 135 9.85 17.63 2.31
CA LEU A 135 10.39 17.49 0.96
C LEU A 135 9.38 16.76 0.05
N PRO A 136 9.17 17.20 -1.21
CA PRO A 136 8.11 16.68 -2.12
C PRO A 136 8.11 15.16 -2.34
N ASP A 137 9.27 14.52 -2.13
CA ASP A 137 9.54 13.10 -2.34
C ASP A 137 9.84 12.33 -1.03
N ALA A 138 9.79 12.99 0.14
CA ALA A 138 10.08 12.38 1.44
C ALA A 138 9.09 12.88 2.51
N SER A 139 7.99 12.16 2.68
CA SER A 139 7.05 12.40 3.79
C SER A 139 7.57 11.68 5.05
N PHE A 140 8.04 12.45 6.03
CA PHE A 140 8.46 11.95 7.34
C PHE A 140 7.30 11.83 8.35
N ALA A 141 6.06 11.78 7.87
CA ALA A 141 4.86 11.80 8.71
C ALA A 141 4.85 10.67 9.76
N GLY A 142 4.65 11.04 11.02
CA GLY A 142 4.49 10.13 12.16
C GLY A 142 5.76 9.43 12.66
N GLN A 143 6.96 9.89 12.27
CA GLN A 143 8.22 9.25 12.63
C GLN A 143 9.01 9.91 13.78
N GLN A 144 8.55 11.05 14.30
CA GLN A 144 9.31 11.85 15.27
C GLN A 144 8.51 12.10 16.55
N ASP A 145 9.23 12.23 17.66
CA ASP A 145 8.63 12.25 18.99
C ASP A 145 7.89 13.56 19.28
N THR A 146 6.75 13.43 19.96
CA THR A 146 5.95 14.52 20.51
C THR A 146 5.76 14.28 22.01
N TYR A 147 6.10 15.27 22.82
CA TYR A 147 5.95 15.20 24.27
C TYR A 147 4.83 16.14 24.70
N LEU A 148 3.77 15.57 25.27
CA LEU A 148 2.61 16.32 25.74
C LEU A 148 2.69 16.55 27.25
N ASN A 149 1.99 17.61 27.70
CA ASN A 149 1.81 17.90 29.12
C ASN A 149 3.13 18.08 29.90
N VAL A 150 4.07 18.84 29.33
CA VAL A 150 5.39 19.15 29.92
C VAL A 150 5.30 20.42 30.77
N GLN A 151 5.92 20.45 31.96
CA GLN A 151 5.89 21.61 32.85
C GLN A 151 7.29 21.93 33.42
N GLY A 152 7.62 23.21 33.48
CA GLY A 152 8.87 23.73 34.04
C GLY A 152 9.98 23.87 32.99
N ALA A 153 10.74 24.96 33.08
CA ALA A 153 11.76 25.32 32.09
C ALA A 153 12.83 24.23 31.91
N ASP A 154 13.30 23.61 33.00
CA ASP A 154 14.34 22.58 32.93
C ASP A 154 13.83 21.30 32.25
N MET A 155 12.56 20.93 32.48
CA MET A 155 11.94 19.81 31.79
C MET A 155 11.72 20.12 30.30
N VAL A 156 11.35 21.36 29.96
CA VAL A 156 11.27 21.79 28.55
C VAL A 156 12.63 21.67 27.87
N ILE A 157 13.71 22.13 28.50
CA ILE A 157 15.08 21.99 27.99
C ILE A 157 15.44 20.51 27.79
N GLN A 158 15.08 19.65 28.75
CA GLN A 158 15.27 18.20 28.62
C GLN A 158 14.51 17.64 27.41
N LYS A 159 13.22 17.98 27.25
CA LYS A 159 12.41 17.51 26.11
C LYS A 159 12.88 18.07 24.77
N VAL A 160 13.46 19.26 24.73
CA VAL A 160 14.13 19.78 23.53
C VAL A 160 15.33 18.90 23.15
N LYS A 161 16.15 18.45 24.12
CA LYS A 161 17.23 17.49 23.85
C LYS A 161 16.71 16.15 23.35
N GLU A 162 15.62 15.65 23.95
CA GLU A 162 14.99 14.41 23.49
C GLU A 162 14.47 14.55 22.04
N CYS A 163 13.86 15.70 21.69
CA CYS A 163 13.56 16.02 20.29
C CYS A 163 14.82 16.00 19.43
N TYR A 164 15.92 16.68 19.82
CA TYR A 164 17.17 16.64 19.06
C TYR A 164 17.68 15.20 18.88
N ALA A 165 17.59 14.36 19.90
CA ALA A 165 17.96 12.94 19.83
C ALA A 165 17.05 12.15 18.87
N SER A 166 15.77 12.50 18.76
CA SER A 166 14.81 11.84 17.86
C SER A 166 15.19 11.95 16.37
N THR A 167 16.06 12.89 16.01
CA THR A 167 16.65 12.90 14.65
C THR A 167 17.36 11.59 14.35
N PHE A 168 17.92 10.91 15.36
CA PHE A 168 18.66 9.66 15.26
C PHE A 168 17.86 8.43 15.76
N THR A 169 16.56 8.40 15.52
CA THR A 169 15.79 7.14 15.64
C THR A 169 16.26 6.10 14.62
N ASP A 170 15.95 4.83 14.87
CA ASP A 170 16.37 3.71 14.02
C ASP A 170 15.85 3.91 12.59
N ARG A 171 14.57 4.27 12.47
CA ARG A 171 13.91 4.54 11.18
C ARG A 171 14.50 5.75 10.46
N ALA A 172 14.74 6.87 11.16
CA ALA A 172 15.28 8.08 10.55
C ALA A 172 16.74 7.89 10.11
N THR A 173 17.54 7.18 10.91
CA THR A 173 18.94 6.86 10.60
C THR A 173 19.04 5.88 9.44
N TYR A 174 18.22 4.82 9.44
CA TYR A 174 18.11 3.87 8.33
C TYR A 174 17.82 4.58 7.01
N TYR A 175 16.76 5.40 7.01
CA TYR A 175 16.32 6.12 5.82
C TYR A 175 17.39 7.06 5.27
N ARG A 176 18.02 7.90 6.12
CA ARG A 176 19.06 8.84 5.67
C ARG A 176 20.30 8.12 5.13
N THR A 177 20.74 7.06 5.80
CA THR A 177 21.87 6.25 5.33
C THR A 177 21.57 5.63 3.96
N LYS A 178 20.36 5.10 3.77
CA LYS A 178 19.91 4.50 2.50
C LYS A 178 19.82 5.49 1.35
N GLN A 179 19.38 6.71 1.63
CA GLN A 179 19.29 7.77 0.62
C GLN A 179 20.65 8.47 0.36
N GLY A 180 21.68 8.16 1.15
CA GLY A 180 23.00 8.81 1.06
C GLY A 180 22.98 10.27 1.54
N PHE A 181 22.03 10.63 2.42
CA PHE A 181 22.00 11.96 3.02
C PHE A 181 22.97 12.05 4.18
N ASP A 182 23.71 13.15 4.27
CA ASP A 182 24.55 13.44 5.42
C ASP A 182 23.68 13.65 6.66
N HIS A 183 23.95 12.87 7.71
CA HIS A 183 23.20 12.90 8.97
C HIS A 183 23.32 14.24 9.70
N LEU A 184 24.44 14.96 9.51
CA LEU A 184 24.67 16.27 10.14
C LEU A 184 24.09 17.44 9.33
N SER A 185 23.72 17.20 8.07
CA SER A 185 23.12 18.25 7.21
C SER A 185 21.69 18.60 7.62
N VAL A 186 21.00 17.71 8.34
CA VAL A 186 19.61 17.90 8.78
C VAL A 186 19.60 18.47 10.19
N ALA A 187 19.12 19.70 10.32
CA ALA A 187 18.85 20.30 11.63
C ALA A 187 17.40 20.08 12.05
N LEU A 188 17.18 19.96 13.36
CA LEU A 188 15.85 19.85 13.96
C LEU A 188 15.55 21.06 14.84
N SER A 189 14.37 21.60 14.65
CA SER A 189 13.76 22.58 15.53
C SER A 189 12.76 21.89 16.45
N ALA A 190 12.64 22.37 17.69
CA ALA A 190 11.61 21.96 18.61
C ALA A 190 10.59 23.09 18.75
N ALA A 191 9.32 22.82 18.47
CA ALA A 191 8.21 23.72 18.73
C ALA A 191 7.74 23.52 20.18
N ILE A 192 7.85 24.57 21.00
CA ILE A 192 7.33 24.63 22.36
C ILE A 192 6.03 25.43 22.30
N GLN A 193 4.90 24.73 22.42
CA GLN A 193 3.57 25.31 22.27
C GLN A 193 2.77 25.16 23.57
N MET A 194 2.04 26.20 23.98
CA MET A 194 1.11 26.13 25.10
C MET A 194 0.17 24.93 24.94
N MET A 195 0.06 24.11 25.98
CA MET A 195 -0.81 22.96 25.97
C MET A 195 -2.27 23.40 26.03
N VAL A 196 -3.08 22.89 25.10
CA VAL A 196 -4.53 23.00 25.15
C VAL A 196 -5.05 21.84 25.99
N PHE A 197 -5.88 22.15 26.99
CA PHE A 197 -6.38 21.14 27.92
C PHE A 197 -7.61 20.50 27.30
N SER A 198 -7.39 19.73 26.23
CA SER A 198 -8.48 19.33 25.36
C SER A 198 -9.44 18.39 26.07
N LYS A 199 -10.69 18.83 26.24
CA LYS A 199 -11.82 17.92 26.50
C LYS A 199 -12.25 17.19 25.22
N ALA A 200 -11.98 17.81 24.07
CA ALA A 200 -12.25 17.26 22.76
C ALA A 200 -11.16 17.74 21.80
N ALA A 201 -10.72 16.88 20.89
CA ALA A 201 -9.74 17.22 19.88
C ALA A 201 -9.91 16.34 18.65
N GLY A 202 -9.31 16.76 17.54
CA GLY A 202 -9.29 15.94 16.34
C GLY A 202 -8.70 16.66 15.14
N VAL A 203 -9.15 16.25 13.96
CA VAL A 203 -8.60 16.69 12.68
C VAL A 203 -9.70 17.29 11.82
N MET A 204 -9.33 18.12 10.84
CA MET A 204 -10.25 18.60 9.82
C MET A 204 -9.56 18.83 8.49
N PHE A 205 -10.32 18.62 7.42
CA PHE A 205 -9.83 18.69 6.04
C PHE A 205 -10.70 19.64 5.23
N THR A 206 -10.08 20.49 4.42
CA THR A 206 -10.81 21.38 3.50
C THR A 206 -11.19 20.71 2.18
N VAL A 207 -11.00 19.41 2.07
CA VAL A 207 -11.49 18.59 0.96
C VAL A 207 -11.92 17.27 1.55
N ASP A 208 -13.01 16.73 1.03
CA ASP A 208 -13.42 15.39 1.39
C ASP A 208 -12.37 14.40 0.83
N LEU A 209 -11.55 13.83 1.72
CA LEU A 209 -10.43 12.96 1.33
C LEU A 209 -10.87 11.72 0.52
N VAL A 210 -12.15 11.34 0.67
CA VAL A 210 -12.80 10.16 0.08
C VAL A 210 -13.28 10.45 -1.34
N THR A 211 -13.92 11.59 -1.56
CA THR A 211 -14.58 11.94 -2.83
C THR A 211 -13.84 12.98 -3.65
N GLY A 212 -12.91 13.72 -3.05
CA GLY A 212 -12.31 14.91 -3.64
C GLY A 212 -13.27 16.11 -3.72
N ASP A 213 -14.43 16.03 -3.07
CA ASP A 213 -15.40 17.11 -3.00
C ASP A 213 -14.81 18.28 -2.20
N ASP A 214 -14.58 19.39 -2.89
CA ASP A 214 -14.04 20.62 -2.31
C ASP A 214 -15.11 21.64 -1.95
N SER A 215 -16.40 21.31 -2.12
CA SER A 215 -17.51 22.13 -1.65
C SER A 215 -17.79 21.97 -0.15
N THR A 216 -17.12 21.02 0.50
CA THR A 216 -17.34 20.68 1.91
C THR A 216 -16.05 20.62 2.73
N ILE A 217 -16.20 20.75 4.04
CA ILE A 217 -15.15 20.60 5.06
C ILE A 217 -15.55 19.41 5.91
N THR A 218 -14.62 18.47 6.11
CA THR A 218 -14.79 17.33 7.01
C THR A 218 -14.10 17.65 8.33
N ILE A 219 -14.83 17.53 9.45
CA ILE A 219 -14.31 17.73 10.80
C ILE A 219 -14.52 16.43 11.57
N GLU A 220 -13.46 15.93 12.19
CA GLU A 220 -13.48 14.73 13.02
C GLU A 220 -13.02 15.06 14.44
N GLY A 221 -13.68 14.49 15.45
CA GLY A 221 -13.31 14.74 16.85
C GLY A 221 -13.57 13.56 17.79
N ALA A 222 -12.73 13.42 18.81
CA ALA A 222 -12.93 12.48 19.91
C ALA A 222 -12.65 13.14 21.27
N TRP A 223 -13.01 12.45 22.36
CA TRP A 223 -12.79 12.90 23.73
C TRP A 223 -11.28 12.94 24.06
N GLY A 224 -10.88 13.90 24.89
CA GLY A 224 -9.51 14.07 25.34
C GLY A 224 -8.57 14.70 24.31
N LEU A 225 -7.30 14.30 24.37
CA LEU A 225 -6.21 14.78 23.50
C LEU A 225 -6.29 14.15 22.09
N GLY A 226 -5.90 14.93 21.07
CA GLY A 226 -6.09 14.56 19.65
C GLY A 226 -5.21 13.43 19.13
N GLU A 227 -4.23 12.97 19.91
CA GLU A 227 -3.26 11.92 19.51
C GLU A 227 -3.97 10.63 19.05
N TYR A 228 -5.03 10.21 19.75
CA TYR A 228 -5.76 8.99 19.43
C TYR A 228 -6.60 9.09 18.15
N VAL A 229 -6.99 10.31 17.75
CA VAL A 229 -7.64 10.55 16.45
C VAL A 229 -6.61 10.47 15.33
N VAL A 230 -5.44 11.10 15.52
CA VAL A 230 -4.34 11.11 14.54
C VAL A 230 -3.79 9.70 14.30
N GLN A 231 -3.68 8.88 15.35
CA GLN A 231 -3.19 7.50 15.28
C GLN A 231 -4.25 6.49 14.80
N GLY A 232 -5.53 6.88 14.76
CA GLY A 232 -6.65 5.98 14.42
C GLY A 232 -7.00 4.98 15.52
N THR A 233 -6.61 5.25 16.77
CA THR A 233 -6.89 4.41 17.96
C THR A 233 -8.37 4.47 18.37
N VAL A 234 -9.04 5.59 18.10
CA VAL A 234 -10.46 5.82 18.39
C VAL A 234 -11.19 6.22 17.12
N THR A 235 -12.40 5.68 16.92
CA THR A 235 -13.31 6.13 15.86
C THR A 235 -13.96 7.46 16.27
N PRO A 236 -13.61 8.60 15.64
CA PRO A 236 -14.10 9.91 16.05
C PRO A 236 -15.54 10.16 15.57
N ASP A 237 -16.20 11.16 16.14
CA ASP A 237 -17.38 11.76 15.51
C ASP A 237 -16.98 12.42 14.19
N ASN A 238 -17.85 12.39 13.20
CA ASN A 238 -17.61 12.99 11.89
C ASN A 238 -18.71 14.02 11.56
N PHE A 239 -18.30 15.22 11.20
CA PHE A 239 -19.15 16.32 10.80
C PHE A 239 -18.78 16.77 9.39
N LYS A 240 -19.77 16.90 8.51
CA LYS A 240 -19.59 17.44 7.16
C LYS A 240 -20.25 18.80 7.07
N VAL A 241 -19.49 19.84 6.70
CA VAL A 241 -19.94 21.22 6.67
C VAL A 241 -19.81 21.78 5.24
N ARG A 242 -20.84 22.43 4.72
CA ARG A 242 -20.77 23.11 3.41
C ARG A 242 -19.91 24.36 3.53
N LYS A 243 -18.97 24.56 2.60
CA LYS A 243 -18.09 25.74 2.62
C LYS A 243 -18.84 27.04 2.41
N ASP A 244 -19.84 27.08 1.54
CA ASP A 244 -20.50 28.32 1.15
C ASP A 244 -21.20 29.02 2.33
N ASP A 245 -22.09 28.30 3.01
CA ASP A 245 -22.99 28.84 4.05
C ASP A 245 -22.70 28.29 5.46
N LEU A 246 -21.69 27.44 5.62
CA LEU A 246 -21.33 26.77 6.89
C LEU A 246 -22.46 25.90 7.48
N THR A 247 -23.38 25.44 6.64
CA THR A 247 -24.42 24.50 7.07
C THR A 247 -23.81 23.13 7.35
N ILE A 248 -24.11 22.56 8.51
CA ILE A 248 -23.75 21.18 8.85
C ILE A 248 -24.66 20.25 8.05
N LEU A 249 -24.09 19.56 7.08
CA LEU A 249 -24.79 18.65 6.17
C LEU A 249 -25.05 17.29 6.81
N SER A 250 -24.09 16.79 7.59
CA SER A 250 -24.23 15.51 8.27
C SER A 250 -23.44 15.49 9.59
N LYS A 251 -23.94 14.70 10.54
CA LYS A 251 -23.25 14.36 11.79
C LYS A 251 -23.33 12.85 12.01
N MET A 252 -22.19 12.23 12.25
CA MET A 252 -22.08 10.83 12.61
C MET A 252 -21.45 10.76 13.99
N ILE A 253 -22.24 10.34 14.98
CA ILE A 253 -21.78 10.22 16.36
C ILE A 253 -21.39 8.78 16.63
N ASN A 254 -20.09 8.56 16.83
CA ASN A 254 -19.53 7.23 17.02
C ASN A 254 -19.33 6.94 18.51
N THR A 255 -19.27 5.64 18.85
CA THR A 255 -18.95 5.20 20.21
C THR A 255 -17.46 5.38 20.45
N LYS A 256 -17.10 6.22 21.43
CA LYS A 256 -15.71 6.55 21.78
C LYS A 256 -15.38 5.94 23.15
N PRO A 257 -14.89 4.69 23.22
CA PRO A 257 -14.79 3.93 24.47
C PRO A 257 -13.60 4.36 25.34
N ILE A 258 -12.59 5.00 24.74
CA ILE A 258 -11.35 5.41 25.39
C ILE A 258 -11.01 6.85 24.99
N GLU A 259 -10.26 7.52 25.87
CA GLU A 259 -9.72 8.86 25.67
C GLU A 259 -8.32 8.98 26.26
N LEU A 260 -7.47 9.82 25.65
CA LEU A 260 -6.17 10.16 26.19
C LEU A 260 -6.28 11.45 27.01
N VAL A 261 -5.97 11.39 28.30
CA VAL A 261 -6.07 12.55 29.19
C VAL A 261 -4.72 12.93 29.79
N ARG A 262 -4.62 14.17 30.26
CA ARG A 262 -3.45 14.68 30.99
C ARG A 262 -3.41 14.10 32.40
N LYS A 263 -2.21 13.77 32.89
CA LYS A 263 -1.95 13.54 34.31
C LYS A 263 -1.67 14.87 35.03
N PRO A 264 -2.04 15.03 36.32
CA PRO A 264 -1.76 16.24 37.08
C PRO A 264 -0.26 16.59 37.22
N GLY A 265 0.63 15.60 37.19
CA GLY A 265 2.08 15.75 37.37
C GLY A 265 2.91 15.79 36.08
N GLY A 266 2.27 15.93 34.92
CA GLY A 266 2.89 15.78 33.61
C GLY A 266 2.67 14.38 33.00
N ASP A 267 2.88 14.24 31.69
CA ASP A 267 2.58 13.03 30.89
C ASP A 267 1.05 12.78 30.70
N CYS A 268 0.70 11.74 29.94
CA CYS A 268 -0.66 11.38 29.59
C CYS A 268 -1.03 9.95 30.04
N GLU A 269 -2.32 9.66 30.17
CA GLU A 269 -2.84 8.32 30.40
C GLU A 269 -4.09 8.06 29.59
N GLU A 270 -4.26 6.81 29.19
CA GLU A 270 -5.52 6.32 28.66
C GLU A 270 -6.55 6.16 29.78
N LYS A 271 -7.78 6.61 29.53
CA LYS A 271 -8.94 6.34 30.37
C LYS A 271 -10.09 5.77 29.57
N LEU A 272 -10.87 4.92 30.21
CA LEU A 272 -12.17 4.52 29.71
C LEU A 272 -13.12 5.72 29.81
N VAL A 273 -13.77 6.04 28.71
CA VAL A 273 -14.82 7.06 28.67
C VAL A 273 -16.06 6.49 29.39
N PRO A 274 -16.69 7.22 30.32
CA PRO A 274 -17.91 6.77 30.98
C PRO A 274 -19.02 6.37 29.98
N PRO A 275 -19.75 5.26 30.17
CA PRO A 275 -20.71 4.73 29.18
C PRO A 275 -21.74 5.75 28.67
N GLU A 276 -22.14 6.69 29.52
CA GLU A 276 -23.06 7.77 29.22
C GLU A 276 -22.49 8.83 28.27
N LEU A 277 -21.16 9.00 28.23
CA LEU A 277 -20.44 9.94 27.36
C LEU A 277 -19.97 9.29 26.05
N GLN A 278 -19.82 7.97 26.00
CA GLN A 278 -19.27 7.28 24.83
C GLN A 278 -20.04 7.54 23.54
N LYS A 279 -21.36 7.70 23.62
CA LYS A 279 -22.26 7.94 22.48
C LYS A 279 -22.72 9.39 22.34
N GLN A 280 -22.15 10.30 23.13
CA GLN A 280 -22.46 11.73 23.02
C GLN A 280 -21.62 12.41 21.95
N GLN A 281 -22.17 13.49 21.40
CA GLN A 281 -21.49 14.37 20.46
C GLN A 281 -20.36 15.13 21.18
N VAL A 282 -19.15 15.05 20.64
CA VAL A 282 -17.93 15.53 21.30
C VAL A 282 -17.79 17.06 21.34
N ILE A 283 -18.31 17.76 20.33
CA ILE A 283 -18.26 19.23 20.21
C ILE A 283 -19.63 19.78 19.79
N THR A 284 -19.97 21.02 20.14
CA THR A 284 -21.27 21.60 19.77
C THR A 284 -21.33 22.02 18.30
N ASP A 285 -22.54 22.23 17.78
CA ASP A 285 -22.75 22.68 16.40
C ASP A 285 -22.13 24.05 16.11
N GLU A 286 -22.13 24.92 17.12
CA GLU A 286 -21.47 26.22 17.06
C GLU A 286 -19.96 26.05 16.90
N GLN A 287 -19.35 25.13 17.65
CA GLN A 287 -17.93 24.81 17.54
C GLN A 287 -17.57 24.17 16.19
N VAL A 288 -18.45 23.32 15.65
CA VAL A 288 -18.30 22.77 14.28
C VAL A 288 -18.26 23.89 13.23
N LYS A 289 -19.17 24.88 13.34
CA LYS A 289 -19.21 26.04 12.43
C LYS A 289 -18.01 26.96 12.61
N GLU A 290 -17.57 27.14 13.85
CA GLU A 290 -16.37 27.91 14.19
C GLU A 290 -15.12 27.29 13.54
N LEU A 291 -14.93 25.98 13.71
CA LEU A 291 -13.86 25.22 13.06
C LEU A 291 -13.91 25.32 11.53
N ALA A 292 -15.10 25.18 10.93
CA ALA A 292 -15.26 25.33 9.49
C ALA A 292 -14.92 26.75 8.99
N THR A 293 -15.19 27.78 9.81
CA THR A 293 -14.79 29.16 9.51
C THR A 293 -13.27 29.29 9.48
N TYR A 294 -12.58 28.71 10.47
CA TYR A 294 -11.11 28.69 10.51
C TYR A 294 -10.52 27.92 9.33
N ALA A 295 -11.07 26.73 9.02
CA ALA A 295 -10.64 25.93 7.87
C ALA A 295 -10.70 26.72 6.54
N LYS A 296 -11.78 27.46 6.29
CA LYS A 296 -11.89 28.32 5.09
C LYS A 296 -10.84 29.43 5.06
N ALA A 297 -10.59 30.07 6.21
CA ALA A 297 -9.60 31.14 6.30
C ALA A 297 -8.19 30.60 6.00
N ILE A 298 -7.85 29.43 6.55
CA ILE A 298 -6.57 28.76 6.34
C ILE A 298 -6.42 28.31 4.88
N GLU A 299 -7.42 27.63 4.31
CA GLU A 299 -7.42 27.22 2.89
C GLU A 299 -7.22 28.41 1.94
N LYS A 300 -7.95 29.50 2.19
CA LYS A 300 -7.85 30.73 1.39
C LYS A 300 -6.44 31.33 1.46
N HIS A 301 -5.82 31.31 2.64
CA HIS A 301 -4.47 31.83 2.85
C HIS A 301 -3.41 30.99 2.12
N TYR A 302 -3.48 29.66 2.24
CA TYR A 302 -2.48 28.76 1.67
C TYR A 302 -2.68 28.49 0.17
N GLY A 303 -3.90 28.67 -0.36
CA GLY A 303 -4.24 28.50 -1.77
C GLY A 303 -4.28 27.05 -2.25
N CYS A 304 -4.25 26.09 -1.33
CA CYS A 304 -4.33 24.64 -1.55
C CYS A 304 -5.24 23.99 -0.50
N TYR A 305 -5.59 22.71 -0.70
CA TYR A 305 -6.33 21.97 0.31
C TYR A 305 -5.46 21.73 1.54
N MET A 306 -6.09 21.74 2.72
CA MET A 306 -5.40 21.74 4.01
C MET A 306 -5.87 20.60 4.92
N ASP A 307 -4.91 20.02 5.64
CA ASP A 307 -5.04 19.08 6.75
C ASP A 307 -4.68 19.82 8.04
N MET A 308 -5.59 19.85 9.01
CA MET A 308 -5.47 20.68 10.22
C MET A 308 -5.87 19.90 11.48
N GLU A 309 -5.15 20.14 12.57
CA GLU A 309 -5.42 19.59 13.89
C GLU A 309 -5.99 20.67 14.81
N TRP A 310 -6.95 20.30 15.66
CA TRP A 310 -7.64 21.24 16.56
C TRP A 310 -7.91 20.62 17.94
N GLY A 311 -8.13 21.48 18.93
CA GLY A 311 -8.52 21.10 20.29
C GLY A 311 -9.44 22.13 20.95
N VAL A 312 -10.37 21.67 21.78
CA VAL A 312 -11.27 22.49 22.58
C VAL A 312 -10.82 22.47 24.03
N ASP A 313 -10.36 23.62 24.54
CA ASP A 313 -9.85 23.74 25.90
C ASP A 313 -10.98 23.58 26.94
N GLU A 314 -10.82 22.68 27.90
CA GLU A 314 -11.82 22.40 28.93
C GLU A 314 -12.03 23.57 29.90
N ARG A 315 -11.01 24.44 30.08
CA ARG A 315 -11.04 25.56 31.03
C ARG A 315 -11.79 26.77 30.48
N THR A 316 -11.69 26.98 29.16
CA THR A 316 -12.22 28.19 28.50
C THR A 316 -13.30 27.88 27.46
N ASN A 317 -13.50 26.61 27.11
CA ASN A 317 -14.33 26.13 26.02
C ASN A 317 -13.95 26.69 24.63
N LYS A 318 -12.76 27.28 24.51
CA LYS A 318 -12.26 27.90 23.29
C LYS A 318 -11.65 26.87 22.35
N VAL A 319 -11.93 26.99 21.06
CA VAL A 319 -11.30 26.22 19.99
C VAL A 319 -9.91 26.77 19.69
N TRP A 320 -8.94 25.88 19.54
CA TRP A 320 -7.57 26.20 19.17
C TRP A 320 -7.11 25.34 17.99
N LEU A 321 -6.36 25.94 17.06
CA LEU A 321 -5.70 25.27 15.96
C LEU A 321 -4.30 24.85 16.40
N LEU A 322 -4.06 23.54 16.40
CA LEU A 322 -2.84 22.93 16.91
C LEU A 322 -1.78 22.73 15.82
N GLN A 323 -2.20 22.53 14.57
CA GLN A 323 -1.32 22.35 13.41
C GLN A 323 -2.11 22.57 12.11
N ALA A 324 -1.42 22.96 11.03
CA ALA A 324 -1.95 22.94 9.67
C ALA A 324 -0.85 22.61 8.66
N ARG A 325 -1.19 21.87 7.61
CA ARG A 325 -0.29 21.59 6.48
C ARG A 325 -1.08 21.35 5.19
N PRO A 326 -0.45 21.49 4.01
CA PRO A 326 -1.09 21.13 2.75
C PRO A 326 -1.47 19.64 2.71
N GLU A 327 -2.67 19.34 2.21
CA GLU A 327 -3.09 18.00 1.84
C GLU A 327 -2.33 17.60 0.55
N THR A 328 -1.83 16.35 0.44
CA THR A 328 -0.82 15.99 -0.58
C THR A 328 -1.37 15.25 -1.80
N VAL A 329 -2.52 14.60 -1.71
CA VAL A 329 -3.10 13.77 -2.78
C VAL A 329 -3.93 14.60 -3.75
N TRP A 330 -4.88 15.38 -3.23
CA TRP A 330 -5.77 16.22 -4.02
C TRP A 330 -5.15 17.56 -4.38
N SER A 331 -4.23 18.11 -3.57
CA SER A 331 -3.52 19.34 -3.96
C SER A 331 -2.60 19.14 -5.19
N LYS A 332 -2.03 17.95 -5.37
CA LYS A 332 -1.27 17.59 -6.59
C LYS A 332 -2.19 17.56 -7.82
N LYS A 333 -3.33 16.87 -7.72
CA LYS A 333 -4.37 16.85 -8.77
C LYS A 333 -4.99 18.24 -9.05
N ASN A 334 -5.12 19.11 -8.05
CA ASN A 334 -5.69 20.45 -8.22
C ASN A 334 -4.71 21.42 -8.90
N LYS A 335 -3.39 21.28 -8.67
CA LYS A 335 -2.36 21.99 -9.45
C LYS A 335 -2.42 21.62 -10.93
N GLU A 336 -2.58 20.32 -11.23
CA GLU A 336 -2.75 19.80 -12.59
C GLU A 336 -4.10 20.23 -13.21
N LYS A 337 -5.18 20.30 -12.41
CA LYS A 337 -6.49 20.82 -12.85
C LYS A 337 -6.48 22.33 -13.09
N LYS A 338 -5.78 23.15 -12.30
CA LYS A 338 -5.74 24.62 -12.50
C LYS A 338 -5.04 25.04 -13.79
N GLU A 339 -4.15 24.21 -14.34
CA GLU A 339 -3.56 24.42 -15.67
C GLU A 339 -4.49 23.97 -16.81
N ALA A 340 -5.46 23.09 -16.53
CA ALA A 340 -6.41 22.56 -17.52
C ALA A 340 -7.83 23.17 -17.45
N ALA A 341 -8.20 23.84 -16.35
CA ALA A 341 -9.56 24.30 -16.07
C ALA A 341 -9.79 25.77 -16.49
N ALA A 342 -9.68 26.03 -17.78
CA ALA A 342 -10.40 27.11 -18.45
C ALA A 342 -11.56 26.53 -19.28
N ALA A 343 -12.39 25.63 -18.71
CA ALA A 343 -13.77 25.40 -19.16
C ALA A 343 -14.50 24.35 -18.30
N LYS A 344 -15.64 24.80 -17.76
CA LYS A 344 -16.85 24.07 -17.34
C LYS A 344 -16.86 23.29 -16.03
N ALA A 345 -18.04 23.37 -15.41
CA ALA A 345 -18.36 23.08 -14.02
C ALA A 345 -19.41 21.96 -13.87
N ALA A 346 -19.33 21.35 -12.69
CA ALA A 346 -20.37 20.77 -11.81
C ALA A 346 -21.32 19.66 -12.29
N VAL A 347 -21.24 18.50 -11.60
CA VAL A 347 -22.39 17.66 -11.21
C VAL A 347 -22.06 16.97 -9.86
N THR A 348 -23.01 16.95 -8.92
CA THR A 348 -22.95 16.26 -7.61
C THR A 348 -24.14 15.30 -7.47
N THR A 349 -23.91 14.04 -7.13
CA THR A 349 -24.93 13.15 -6.51
C THR A 349 -24.50 12.78 -5.09
N ASP A 350 -25.48 12.73 -4.18
CA ASP A 350 -25.29 12.52 -2.74
C ASP A 350 -24.80 11.08 -2.45
N ARG A 351 -23.70 10.94 -1.69
CA ARG A 351 -22.99 9.67 -1.45
C ARG A 351 -22.91 9.36 0.04
N LYS A 352 -23.74 8.44 0.55
CA LYS A 352 -23.70 8.00 1.96
C LYS A 352 -22.75 6.81 2.11
N VAL A 353 -21.70 6.93 2.92
CA VAL A 353 -20.70 5.85 3.14
C VAL A 353 -21.18 4.88 4.23
N VAL A 354 -21.02 3.57 4.00
CA VAL A 354 -21.40 2.48 4.92
C VAL A 354 -20.19 1.90 5.64
N VAL A 355 -19.14 1.50 4.92
CA VAL A 355 -17.89 0.95 5.50
C VAL A 355 -16.65 1.33 4.66
N LYS A 356 -15.46 1.28 5.27
CA LYS A 356 -14.16 1.50 4.62
C LYS A 356 -13.20 0.35 4.92
N GLY A 357 -12.29 0.06 4.00
CA GLY A 357 -11.27 -1.00 4.12
C GLY A 357 -10.04 -0.72 3.26
N LEU A 358 -9.13 -1.68 3.20
CA LEU A 358 -7.96 -1.63 2.32
C LEU A 358 -8.39 -1.83 0.86
N PRO A 359 -7.93 -1.00 -0.08
CA PRO A 359 -8.27 -1.11 -1.51
C PRO A 359 -7.52 -2.30 -2.13
N ALA A 360 -8.04 -3.50 -1.96
CA ALA A 360 -7.40 -4.72 -2.41
C ALA A 360 -7.36 -4.81 -3.94
N SER A 361 -8.47 -4.63 -4.64
CA SER A 361 -8.54 -4.70 -6.10
C SER A 361 -9.28 -3.47 -6.62
N PRO A 362 -8.66 -2.64 -7.48
CA PRO A 362 -9.24 -1.37 -7.89
C PRO A 362 -10.47 -1.55 -8.79
N GLY A 363 -11.30 -0.51 -8.88
CA GLY A 363 -12.54 -0.49 -9.65
C GLY A 363 -13.74 -0.18 -8.77
N SER A 364 -14.91 -0.08 -9.40
CA SER A 364 -16.13 0.26 -8.69
C SER A 364 -17.34 -0.51 -9.25
N ALA A 365 -18.25 -0.93 -8.38
CA ALA A 365 -19.46 -1.65 -8.79
C ALA A 365 -20.61 -1.45 -7.78
N ALA A 366 -21.86 -1.55 -8.25
CA ALA A 366 -23.04 -1.49 -7.40
C ALA A 366 -23.96 -2.70 -7.59
N GLY A 367 -24.61 -3.10 -6.51
CA GLY A 367 -25.47 -4.28 -6.44
C GLY A 367 -26.05 -4.50 -5.05
N LYS A 368 -26.85 -5.56 -4.89
CA LYS A 368 -27.34 -5.98 -3.58
C LYS A 368 -26.23 -6.68 -2.81
N ALA A 369 -25.96 -6.23 -1.61
CA ALA A 369 -25.11 -6.92 -0.65
C ALA A 369 -25.74 -8.26 -0.29
N HIS A 370 -24.93 -9.31 -0.26
CA HIS A 370 -25.31 -10.59 0.30
C HIS A 370 -24.27 -10.96 1.35
N VAL A 371 -24.70 -10.98 2.61
CA VAL A 371 -23.83 -11.22 3.76
C VAL A 371 -23.78 -12.71 4.04
N ILE A 372 -22.67 -13.35 3.69
CA ILE A 372 -22.49 -14.78 3.88
C ILE A 372 -21.33 -14.98 4.86
N LEU A 373 -21.60 -15.68 5.96
CA LEU A 373 -20.61 -15.99 7.00
C LEU A 373 -20.12 -17.44 6.97
N ASP A 374 -20.86 -18.31 6.27
CA ASP A 374 -20.61 -19.75 6.18
C ASP A 374 -20.61 -20.18 4.70
N PRO A 375 -19.53 -20.82 4.20
CA PRO A 375 -19.46 -21.32 2.82
C PRO A 375 -20.62 -22.23 2.41
N ALA A 376 -21.26 -22.94 3.34
CA ALA A 376 -22.40 -23.82 3.04
C ALA A 376 -23.59 -23.07 2.42
N LYS A 377 -23.66 -21.74 2.61
CA LYS A 377 -24.73 -20.87 2.09
C LYS A 377 -24.38 -20.23 0.74
N ILE A 378 -23.23 -20.53 0.14
CA ILE A 378 -22.81 -20.00 -1.17
C ILE A 378 -23.82 -20.33 -2.28
N ALA A 379 -24.55 -21.44 -2.17
CA ALA A 379 -25.59 -21.81 -3.12
C ALA A 379 -26.74 -20.77 -3.21
N GLU A 380 -26.91 -19.94 -2.18
CA GLU A 380 -27.93 -18.90 -2.12
C GLU A 380 -27.50 -17.59 -2.83
N PHE A 381 -26.19 -17.43 -3.11
CA PHE A 381 -25.61 -16.23 -3.72
C PHE A 381 -25.93 -16.12 -5.22
N LYS A 382 -26.46 -14.97 -5.65
CA LYS A 382 -26.92 -14.75 -7.02
C LYS A 382 -25.93 -13.93 -7.84
N ASP A 383 -26.00 -14.13 -9.16
CA ASP A 383 -25.18 -13.38 -10.10
C ASP A 383 -25.51 -11.88 -10.06
N GLY A 384 -24.47 -11.04 -9.97
CA GLY A 384 -24.58 -9.59 -9.89
C GLY A 384 -24.70 -8.99 -8.49
N GLU A 385 -24.65 -9.81 -7.43
CA GLU A 385 -24.66 -9.36 -6.02
C GLU A 385 -23.27 -8.90 -5.54
N ILE A 386 -23.18 -8.26 -4.39
CA ILE A 386 -21.93 -7.86 -3.75
C ILE A 386 -21.69 -8.78 -2.56
N LEU A 387 -20.56 -9.49 -2.58
CA LEU A 387 -20.22 -10.46 -1.55
C LEU A 387 -19.66 -9.74 -0.33
N VAL A 388 -20.33 -9.89 0.82
CA VAL A 388 -19.85 -9.38 2.11
C VAL A 388 -19.61 -10.56 3.04
N THR A 389 -18.38 -10.72 3.54
CA THR A 389 -18.02 -11.86 4.41
C THR A 389 -16.88 -11.52 5.37
N THR A 390 -16.58 -12.40 6.33
CA THR A 390 -15.48 -12.17 7.27
C THR A 390 -14.12 -12.34 6.58
N MET A 391 -13.94 -13.42 5.83
CA MET A 391 -12.75 -13.71 5.04
C MET A 391 -13.09 -14.75 3.96
N THR A 392 -12.48 -14.66 2.78
CA THR A 392 -12.67 -15.68 1.74
C THR A 392 -11.61 -16.77 1.81
N ALA A 393 -12.02 -17.98 1.50
CA ALA A 393 -11.17 -19.13 1.22
C ALA A 393 -11.46 -19.67 -0.22
N PRO A 394 -10.73 -20.68 -0.72
CA PRO A 394 -10.91 -21.24 -2.06
C PRO A 394 -12.36 -21.65 -2.42
N ASP A 395 -13.14 -22.08 -1.43
CA ASP A 395 -14.55 -22.50 -1.51
C ASP A 395 -15.47 -21.34 -1.94
N TRP A 396 -15.02 -20.10 -1.69
CA TRP A 396 -15.78 -18.88 -1.96
C TRP A 396 -15.69 -18.43 -3.40
N VAL A 397 -14.75 -18.98 -4.18
CA VAL A 397 -14.50 -18.55 -5.54
C VAL A 397 -15.74 -18.62 -6.46
N PRO A 398 -16.66 -19.61 -6.34
CA PRO A 398 -17.93 -19.60 -7.08
C PRO A 398 -18.81 -18.37 -6.80
N ALA A 399 -18.90 -17.95 -5.54
CA ALA A 399 -19.62 -16.72 -5.17
C ALA A 399 -18.85 -15.48 -5.64
N MET A 400 -17.53 -15.46 -5.47
CA MET A 400 -16.68 -14.34 -5.86
C MET A 400 -16.83 -13.99 -7.34
N LYS A 401 -17.07 -14.97 -8.22
CA LYS A 401 -17.20 -14.74 -9.67
C LYS A 401 -18.55 -14.21 -10.10
N LYS A 402 -19.58 -14.62 -9.37
CA LYS A 402 -20.93 -14.05 -9.48
C LYS A 402 -20.97 -12.64 -8.90
N ALA A 403 -20.00 -12.28 -8.04
CA ALA A 403 -20.00 -11.03 -7.33
C ALA A 403 -19.55 -9.87 -8.23
N LYS A 404 -20.28 -8.75 -8.17
CA LYS A 404 -19.87 -7.49 -8.78
C LYS A 404 -18.77 -6.78 -8.02
N ALA A 405 -18.69 -7.03 -6.71
CA ALA A 405 -17.64 -6.55 -5.83
C ALA A 405 -17.57 -7.43 -4.58
N ILE A 406 -16.45 -7.38 -3.87
CA ILE A 406 -16.19 -8.20 -2.69
C ILE A 406 -15.72 -7.30 -1.54
N VAL A 407 -16.30 -7.48 -0.36
CA VAL A 407 -15.97 -6.73 0.85
C VAL A 407 -15.72 -7.72 1.98
N THR A 408 -14.53 -7.69 2.59
CA THR A 408 -14.21 -8.57 3.73
C THR A 408 -13.83 -7.83 5.01
N ASP A 409 -14.27 -8.37 6.15
CA ASP A 409 -13.94 -7.81 7.47
C ASP A 409 -12.45 -7.90 7.80
N ALA A 410 -11.84 -9.04 7.44
CA ALA A 410 -10.45 -9.36 7.68
C ALA A 410 -9.69 -9.59 6.37
N GLY A 411 -8.35 -9.53 6.45
CA GLY A 411 -7.44 -9.76 5.33
C GLY A 411 -6.62 -8.53 4.96
N GLY A 412 -5.38 -8.77 4.54
CA GLY A 412 -4.45 -7.76 4.03
C GLY A 412 -4.38 -7.72 2.51
N MET A 413 -3.54 -6.82 1.98
CA MET A 413 -3.37 -6.61 0.54
C MET A 413 -2.91 -7.87 -0.23
N THR A 414 -2.38 -8.88 0.44
CA THR A 414 -1.88 -10.14 -0.13
C THR A 414 -2.74 -11.36 0.20
N CYS A 415 -3.88 -11.19 0.89
CA CYS A 415 -4.74 -12.32 1.27
C CYS A 415 -5.47 -12.92 0.06
N HIS A 416 -6.09 -14.10 0.26
CA HIS A 416 -6.84 -14.81 -0.76
C HIS A 416 -7.85 -13.93 -1.50
N ALA A 417 -8.67 -13.15 -0.75
CA ALA A 417 -9.65 -12.23 -1.33
C ALA A 417 -8.99 -11.21 -2.28
N SER A 418 -7.87 -10.64 -1.84
CA SER A 418 -7.11 -9.63 -2.59
C SER A 418 -6.49 -10.19 -3.88
N ILE A 419 -5.91 -11.38 -3.82
CA ILE A 419 -5.27 -12.03 -4.97
C ILE A 419 -6.32 -12.39 -6.02
N VAL A 420 -7.35 -13.13 -5.59
CA VAL A 420 -8.39 -13.65 -6.49
C VAL A 420 -9.20 -12.50 -7.11
N SER A 421 -9.54 -11.47 -6.34
CA SER A 421 -10.34 -10.35 -6.86
C SER A 421 -9.57 -9.50 -7.88
N ARG A 422 -8.26 -9.28 -7.69
CA ARG A 422 -7.42 -8.62 -8.71
C ARG A 422 -7.38 -9.42 -10.01
N GLU A 423 -7.27 -10.74 -9.89
CA GLU A 423 -7.20 -11.64 -11.04
C GLU A 423 -8.53 -11.76 -11.78
N LEU A 424 -9.65 -11.64 -11.06
CA LEU A 424 -10.98 -11.53 -11.62
C LEU A 424 -11.34 -10.12 -12.09
N GLY A 425 -10.49 -9.12 -11.83
CA GLY A 425 -10.79 -7.71 -12.08
C GLY A 425 -12.03 -7.22 -11.36
N ILE A 426 -12.37 -7.86 -10.23
CA ILE A 426 -13.51 -7.54 -9.39
C ILE A 426 -13.06 -6.53 -8.35
N PRO A 427 -13.76 -5.39 -8.22
CA PRO A 427 -13.53 -4.43 -7.13
C PRO A 427 -13.55 -5.14 -5.78
N CYS A 428 -12.47 -5.03 -5.00
CA CYS A 428 -12.38 -5.69 -3.71
C CYS A 428 -11.79 -4.80 -2.62
N ILE A 429 -12.44 -4.83 -1.47
CA ILE A 429 -12.04 -4.14 -0.24
C ILE A 429 -11.86 -5.20 0.83
N VAL A 430 -10.74 -5.17 1.54
CA VAL A 430 -10.44 -6.14 2.61
C VAL A 430 -10.11 -5.43 3.93
N GLY A 431 -10.25 -6.14 5.05
CA GLY A 431 -9.85 -5.61 6.34
C GLY A 431 -10.72 -4.46 6.85
N THR A 432 -12.02 -4.42 6.52
CA THR A 432 -12.90 -3.31 6.95
C THR A 432 -13.00 -3.17 8.46
N LYS A 433 -12.88 -4.26 9.22
CA LYS A 433 -12.84 -4.25 10.69
C LYS A 433 -11.63 -3.48 11.23
N SER A 434 -10.49 -3.58 10.54
CA SER A 434 -9.25 -2.89 10.92
C SER A 434 -9.17 -1.43 10.47
N ARG A 435 -10.08 -0.99 9.59
CA ARG A 435 -10.02 0.31 8.91
C ARG A 435 -11.24 1.21 9.14
N SER A 436 -12.40 0.64 9.47
CA SER A 436 -13.54 1.41 9.97
C SER A 436 -14.40 0.61 10.95
N VAL A 437 -15.24 -0.27 10.42
CA VAL A 437 -16.25 -1.05 11.15
C VAL A 437 -16.44 -2.35 10.38
N GLU A 438 -16.90 -3.38 11.09
CA GLU A 438 -17.11 -4.70 10.53
C GLU A 438 -18.26 -4.65 9.50
N ALA A 439 -17.95 -5.02 8.24
CA ALA A 439 -18.88 -4.95 7.12
C ALA A 439 -20.01 -5.96 7.26
N THR A 440 -19.73 -7.15 7.81
CA THR A 440 -20.74 -8.19 8.00
C THR A 440 -21.81 -7.85 9.05
N THR A 441 -21.53 -6.93 9.98
CA THR A 441 -22.51 -6.48 10.98
C THR A 441 -23.15 -5.14 10.61
N THR A 442 -22.47 -4.33 9.80
CA THR A 442 -22.93 -2.99 9.40
C THR A 442 -23.80 -3.02 8.14
N ILE A 443 -23.45 -3.86 7.16
CA ILE A 443 -24.22 -4.01 5.92
C ILE A 443 -25.30 -5.06 6.15
N GLN A 444 -26.57 -4.70 5.94
CA GLN A 444 -27.66 -5.66 6.03
C GLN A 444 -27.73 -6.53 4.78
N ASP A 445 -28.08 -7.79 4.97
CA ASP A 445 -28.31 -8.72 3.88
C ASP A 445 -29.44 -8.22 2.95
N GLY A 446 -29.18 -8.21 1.64
CA GLY A 446 -30.06 -7.68 0.61
C GLY A 446 -30.01 -6.15 0.39
N ALA A 447 -29.20 -5.40 1.15
CA ALA A 447 -29.09 -3.94 1.01
C ALA A 447 -28.42 -3.55 -0.31
N GLU A 448 -28.92 -2.53 -1.00
CA GLU A 448 -28.22 -1.99 -2.17
C GLU A 448 -27.00 -1.20 -1.71
N ILE A 449 -25.84 -1.51 -2.26
CA ILE A 449 -24.58 -0.83 -1.96
C ILE A 449 -23.76 -0.57 -3.23
N THR A 450 -22.87 0.41 -3.15
CA THR A 450 -21.87 0.70 -4.19
C THR A 450 -20.48 0.57 -3.60
N VAL A 451 -19.67 -0.33 -4.14
CA VAL A 451 -18.28 -0.53 -3.74
C VAL A 451 -17.39 0.29 -4.66
N ASP A 452 -16.60 1.19 -4.09
CA ASP A 452 -15.47 1.87 -4.71
C ASP A 452 -14.16 1.32 -4.12
N ALA A 453 -13.68 0.25 -4.73
CA ALA A 453 -12.51 -0.45 -4.26
C ALA A 453 -11.20 0.25 -4.64
N THR A 454 -11.23 1.26 -5.50
CA THR A 454 -10.06 2.13 -5.77
C THR A 454 -9.71 2.96 -4.54
N ASN A 455 -10.73 3.50 -3.87
CA ASN A 455 -10.56 4.32 -2.67
C ASN A 455 -10.78 3.52 -1.37
N GLY A 456 -11.20 2.26 -1.46
CA GLY A 456 -11.41 1.37 -0.32
C GLY A 456 -12.73 1.62 0.43
N ILE A 457 -13.80 2.04 -0.27
CA ILE A 457 -15.01 2.58 0.35
C ILE A 457 -16.28 1.93 -0.19
N VAL A 458 -17.25 1.68 0.68
CA VAL A 458 -18.58 1.16 0.34
C VAL A 458 -19.62 2.21 0.68
N TYR A 459 -20.51 2.53 -0.27
CA TYR A 459 -21.61 3.47 -0.15
C TYR A 459 -22.97 2.75 -0.06
N GLU A 460 -23.95 3.40 0.54
CA GLU A 460 -25.34 2.96 0.62
C GLU A 460 -26.07 3.33 -0.67
N GLY A 461 -26.86 2.41 -1.19
CA GLY A 461 -27.58 2.55 -2.44
C GLY A 461 -26.68 2.46 -3.67
N ILE A 462 -27.30 2.64 -4.83
CA ILE A 462 -26.63 2.63 -6.14
C ILE A 462 -26.20 4.06 -6.49
N VAL A 463 -24.89 4.33 -6.45
CA VAL A 463 -24.31 5.64 -6.78
C VAL A 463 -23.87 5.62 -8.25
N ALA A 464 -24.74 6.12 -9.14
CA ALA A 464 -24.56 6.03 -10.58
C ALA A 464 -23.26 6.67 -11.11
N ASP A 465 -22.78 7.75 -10.47
CA ASP A 465 -21.58 8.48 -10.87
C ASP A 465 -20.26 7.74 -10.58
N ILE A 466 -20.30 6.73 -9.71
CA ILE A 466 -19.15 5.87 -9.40
C ILE A 466 -19.11 4.67 -10.36
N VAL A 467 -20.27 4.22 -10.85
CA VAL A 467 -20.39 2.97 -11.63
C VAL A 467 -20.38 3.22 -13.15
N LYS A 468 -20.62 4.45 -13.62
CA LYS A 468 -20.50 4.79 -15.05
C LYS A 468 -19.08 5.18 -15.42
N PRO A 469 -18.47 4.56 -16.45
CA PRO A 469 -17.37 5.21 -17.18
C PRO A 469 -17.93 6.44 -17.88
N GLU A 470 -17.18 7.55 -17.93
CA GLU A 470 -17.43 8.62 -18.89
C GLU A 470 -17.47 8.02 -20.30
N ALA A 471 -18.67 7.81 -20.84
CA ALA A 471 -18.84 7.51 -22.25
C ALA A 471 -18.44 8.79 -23.00
N ALA A 472 -17.37 8.70 -23.78
CA ALA A 472 -17.04 9.72 -24.76
C ALA A 472 -18.22 9.86 -25.72
N GLU A 473 -19.03 10.90 -25.54
CA GLU A 473 -19.98 11.34 -26.55
C GLU A 473 -19.19 11.84 -27.76
N ALA A 474 -19.11 10.99 -28.79
CA ALA A 474 -18.64 11.40 -30.09
C ALA A 474 -19.60 12.45 -30.68
N PRO A 475 -19.12 13.61 -31.15
CA PRO A 475 -19.96 14.52 -31.91
C PRO A 475 -20.37 13.83 -33.21
N ALA A 476 -21.68 13.71 -33.42
CA ALA A 476 -22.21 13.29 -34.70
C ALA A 476 -21.82 14.31 -35.78
N GLY A 477 -21.03 13.86 -36.77
CA GLY A 477 -20.84 14.58 -38.02
C GLY A 477 -19.38 14.89 -38.35
N GLN A 478 -18.70 13.92 -38.95
CA GLN A 478 -18.06 14.00 -40.27
C GLN A 478 -17.16 12.79 -40.45
N ALA A 479 -17.33 12.11 -41.58
CA ALA A 479 -16.47 11.00 -41.99
C ALA A 479 -15.05 11.52 -42.23
N ALA A 480 -14.21 11.44 -41.19
CA ALA A 480 -12.77 11.45 -41.31
C ALA A 480 -12.28 10.22 -40.56
N THR A 481 -11.53 9.38 -41.26
CA THR A 481 -10.84 8.21 -40.75
C THR A 481 -9.98 8.60 -39.54
N THR A 482 -10.55 8.48 -38.34
CA THR A 482 -9.83 8.63 -37.08
C THR A 482 -8.96 7.40 -36.89
N VAL A 483 -7.68 7.55 -37.22
CA VAL A 483 -6.63 6.69 -36.70
C VAL A 483 -6.63 6.93 -35.19
N VAL A 484 -7.13 5.95 -34.43
CA VAL A 484 -7.09 6.00 -32.96
C VAL A 484 -5.61 5.99 -32.57
N ALA A 485 -5.12 7.12 -32.06
CA ALA A 485 -3.75 7.21 -31.56
C ALA A 485 -3.60 6.23 -30.39
N ALA A 486 -2.95 5.09 -30.65
CA ALA A 486 -2.52 4.18 -29.61
C ALA A 486 -1.62 4.95 -28.63
N GLU A 487 -1.89 4.84 -27.34
CA GLU A 487 -0.99 5.35 -26.29
C GLU A 487 0.43 4.88 -26.61
N ALA A 488 1.36 5.82 -26.80
CA ALA A 488 2.73 5.52 -27.16
C ALA A 488 3.42 4.82 -25.98
N ALA A 489 3.40 3.49 -25.98
CA ALA A 489 4.14 2.67 -25.05
C ALA A 489 5.61 2.57 -25.50
N PRO A 490 6.59 2.81 -24.63
CA PRO A 490 7.99 2.74 -25.02
C PRO A 490 8.38 1.30 -25.38
N ILE A 491 9.23 1.16 -26.40
CA ILE A 491 9.81 -0.13 -26.77
C ILE A 491 10.85 -0.49 -25.71
N THR A 492 10.75 -1.71 -25.18
CA THR A 492 11.66 -2.27 -24.18
C THR A 492 12.34 -3.52 -24.72
N GLY A 493 13.57 -3.79 -24.28
CA GLY A 493 14.28 -5.04 -24.55
C GLY A 493 13.74 -6.20 -23.71
N THR A 494 13.52 -5.97 -22.41
CA THR A 494 12.79 -6.86 -21.51
C THR A 494 11.30 -6.81 -21.84
N LYS A 495 10.70 -7.98 -22.09
CA LYS A 495 9.28 -8.09 -22.46
C LYS A 495 8.40 -7.90 -21.23
N ILE A 496 7.27 -7.22 -21.42
CA ILE A 496 6.27 -6.99 -20.39
C ILE A 496 5.06 -7.87 -20.67
N TYR A 497 4.96 -8.96 -19.90
CA TYR A 497 3.82 -9.85 -19.93
C TYR A 497 2.78 -9.47 -18.88
N MET A 498 1.61 -10.10 -18.99
CA MET A 498 0.49 -9.92 -18.08
C MET A 498 0.14 -11.24 -17.38
N ASN A 499 -0.24 -11.17 -16.11
CA ASN A 499 -0.86 -12.27 -15.36
C ASN A 499 -2.37 -12.20 -15.55
N LEU A 500 -3.01 -13.29 -15.98
CA LEU A 500 -4.45 -13.32 -16.21
C LEU A 500 -5.05 -14.70 -15.86
N GLY A 501 -5.86 -14.75 -14.80
CA GLY A 501 -6.59 -15.97 -14.42
C GLY A 501 -7.96 -16.09 -15.09
N ASN A 502 -8.71 -14.99 -15.18
CA ASN A 502 -10.08 -15.01 -15.69
C ASN A 502 -10.15 -14.90 -17.22
N PRO A 503 -10.68 -15.91 -17.93
CA PRO A 503 -10.86 -15.87 -19.37
C PRO A 503 -11.74 -14.72 -19.87
N ASP A 504 -12.77 -14.34 -19.12
CA ASP A 504 -13.77 -13.35 -19.58
C ASP A 504 -13.19 -11.92 -19.62
N LEU A 505 -12.05 -11.69 -18.96
CA LEU A 505 -11.35 -10.40 -18.99
C LEU A 505 -10.35 -10.27 -20.15
N ALA A 506 -10.12 -11.35 -20.91
CA ALA A 506 -9.08 -11.39 -21.93
C ALA A 506 -9.30 -10.35 -23.03
N GLU A 507 -10.53 -10.14 -23.49
CA GLU A 507 -10.82 -9.13 -24.53
C GLU A 507 -10.60 -7.69 -24.04
N LYS A 508 -10.91 -7.44 -22.76
CA LYS A 508 -10.73 -6.12 -22.13
C LYS A 508 -9.25 -5.79 -22.02
N TYR A 509 -8.47 -6.68 -21.42
CA TYR A 509 -7.06 -6.43 -21.12
C TYR A 509 -6.11 -6.80 -22.26
N GLY A 510 -6.55 -7.58 -23.24
CA GLY A 510 -5.77 -7.87 -24.45
C GLY A 510 -5.41 -6.61 -25.25
N LYS A 511 -6.14 -5.50 -25.06
CA LYS A 511 -5.83 -4.22 -25.71
C LYS A 511 -4.67 -3.45 -25.07
N LEU A 512 -4.25 -3.84 -23.86
CA LEU A 512 -3.12 -3.20 -23.19
C LEU A 512 -1.82 -3.44 -23.97
N PRO A 513 -0.83 -2.54 -23.85
CA PRO A 513 0.47 -2.67 -24.50
C PRO A 513 1.33 -3.73 -23.78
N CYS A 514 0.86 -4.97 -23.67
CA CYS A 514 1.62 -6.12 -23.19
C CYS A 514 2.11 -6.98 -24.36
N ASP A 515 3.21 -7.69 -24.13
CA ASP A 515 3.86 -8.57 -25.11
C ASP A 515 3.27 -9.99 -25.11
N GLY A 516 2.29 -10.28 -24.24
CA GLY A 516 1.67 -11.60 -24.06
C GLY A 516 1.21 -11.86 -22.63
N ILE A 517 0.83 -13.11 -22.35
CA ILE A 517 0.49 -13.60 -21.01
C ILE A 517 1.64 -14.46 -20.50
N GLY A 518 2.27 -14.04 -19.40
CA GLY A 518 3.38 -14.76 -18.77
C GLY A 518 2.90 -15.78 -17.77
N LEU A 519 1.69 -15.60 -17.22
CA LEU A 519 1.05 -16.53 -16.32
C LEU A 519 -0.48 -16.49 -16.52
N MET A 520 -1.01 -17.54 -17.15
CA MET A 520 -2.43 -17.86 -17.12
C MET A 520 -2.67 -18.94 -16.08
N ARG A 521 -3.54 -18.66 -15.10
CA ARG A 521 -3.88 -19.58 -14.00
C ARG A 521 -5.17 -20.32 -14.32
N GLU A 522 -5.10 -21.63 -14.52
CA GLU A 522 -6.29 -22.41 -14.85
C GLU A 522 -7.19 -22.73 -13.64
N GLU A 523 -6.71 -22.52 -12.41
CA GLU A 523 -7.48 -22.69 -11.18
C GLU A 523 -8.76 -21.86 -11.20
N PHE A 524 -8.75 -20.72 -11.89
CA PHE A 524 -9.93 -19.92 -12.13
C PHE A 524 -10.95 -20.65 -12.98
N ILE A 525 -10.55 -21.38 -14.01
CA ILE A 525 -11.49 -22.10 -14.85
C ILE A 525 -12.21 -23.17 -14.01
N TRP A 526 -11.42 -23.93 -13.23
CA TRP A 526 -11.94 -24.92 -12.30
C TRP A 526 -12.94 -24.34 -11.32
N THR A 527 -12.64 -23.20 -10.73
CA THR A 527 -13.49 -22.59 -9.71
C THR A 527 -14.58 -21.66 -10.28
N THR A 528 -14.64 -21.38 -11.60
CA THR A 528 -15.68 -20.50 -12.22
C THR A 528 -16.70 -21.30 -12.98
N PHE A 529 -16.21 -22.28 -13.73
CA PHE A 529 -17.00 -22.93 -14.78
C PHE A 529 -17.21 -24.40 -14.45
N ILE A 530 -16.24 -25.05 -13.78
CA ILE A 530 -16.28 -26.49 -13.54
C ILE A 530 -16.88 -26.84 -12.18
N HIS A 531 -16.40 -26.25 -11.08
CA HIS A 531 -16.83 -26.42 -9.68
C HIS A 531 -16.82 -27.85 -9.09
N GLU A 532 -16.39 -28.84 -9.87
CA GLU A 532 -16.38 -30.25 -9.51
C GLU A 532 -14.96 -30.83 -9.63
N HIS A 533 -14.64 -31.77 -8.74
CA HIS A 533 -13.33 -32.42 -8.73
C HIS A 533 -13.10 -33.27 -10.00
N PRO A 534 -11.93 -33.23 -10.65
CA PRO A 534 -11.70 -33.95 -11.91
C PRO A 534 -11.93 -35.46 -11.80
N LEU A 535 -11.44 -36.09 -10.74
CA LEU A 535 -11.66 -37.54 -10.53
C LEU A 535 -13.13 -37.88 -10.28
N TYR A 536 -13.89 -36.96 -9.69
CA TYR A 536 -15.34 -37.14 -9.52
C TYR A 536 -16.07 -37.03 -10.86
N LEU A 537 -15.67 -36.10 -11.72
CA LEU A 537 -16.19 -35.99 -13.09
C LEU A 537 -15.86 -37.23 -13.94
N ILE A 538 -14.66 -37.79 -13.78
CA ILE A 538 -14.29 -39.07 -14.42
C ILE A 538 -15.18 -40.21 -13.92
N GLU A 539 -15.31 -40.36 -12.61
CA GLU A 539 -16.15 -41.43 -12.01
C GLU A 539 -17.61 -41.33 -12.45
N THR A 540 -18.13 -40.11 -12.60
CA THR A 540 -19.51 -39.85 -13.04
C THR A 540 -19.68 -39.85 -14.58
N GLY A 541 -18.64 -40.21 -15.34
CA GLY A 541 -18.70 -40.33 -16.81
C GLY A 541 -18.79 -38.99 -17.55
N ARG A 542 -18.40 -37.89 -16.90
CA ARG A 542 -18.44 -36.51 -17.43
C ARG A 542 -17.05 -35.93 -17.70
N ALA A 543 -16.09 -36.78 -18.08
CA ALA A 543 -14.71 -36.36 -18.36
C ALA A 543 -14.61 -35.33 -19.51
N ASP A 544 -15.45 -35.46 -20.54
CA ASP A 544 -15.47 -34.53 -21.68
C ASP A 544 -15.86 -33.10 -21.28
N TYR A 545 -16.69 -32.95 -20.24
CA TYR A 545 -17.08 -31.64 -19.70
C TYR A 545 -15.85 -30.85 -19.22
N VAL A 546 -14.88 -31.51 -18.57
CA VAL A 546 -13.62 -30.88 -18.13
C VAL A 546 -12.86 -30.36 -19.34
N VAL A 547 -12.66 -31.22 -20.35
CA VAL A 547 -11.88 -30.90 -21.55
C VAL A 547 -12.51 -29.71 -22.29
N ASP A 548 -13.84 -29.72 -22.43
CA ASP A 548 -14.58 -28.66 -23.10
C ASP A 548 -14.50 -27.33 -22.34
N GLN A 549 -14.73 -27.32 -21.03
CA GLN A 549 -14.68 -26.09 -20.23
C GLN A 549 -13.26 -25.51 -20.14
N LEU A 550 -12.25 -26.36 -19.91
CA LEU A 550 -10.84 -25.93 -19.92
C LEU A 550 -10.45 -25.37 -21.28
N SER A 551 -10.71 -26.12 -22.35
CA SER A 551 -10.32 -25.69 -23.70
C SER A 551 -11.01 -24.38 -24.09
N GLU A 552 -12.28 -24.18 -23.74
CA GLU A 552 -13.00 -22.95 -24.04
C GLU A 552 -12.44 -21.73 -23.27
N GLY A 553 -12.16 -21.89 -21.97
CA GLY A 553 -11.53 -20.84 -21.17
C GLY A 553 -10.14 -20.46 -21.70
N ILE A 554 -9.32 -21.45 -22.04
CA ILE A 554 -7.97 -21.22 -22.61
C ILE A 554 -8.07 -20.59 -24.02
N ARG A 555 -9.00 -21.04 -24.85
CA ARG A 555 -9.24 -20.52 -26.21
C ARG A 555 -9.55 -19.03 -26.20
N LYS A 556 -10.44 -18.57 -25.30
CA LYS A 556 -10.79 -17.14 -25.17
C LYS A 556 -9.55 -16.28 -24.93
N VAL A 557 -8.68 -16.68 -24.01
CA VAL A 557 -7.44 -15.96 -23.71
C VAL A 557 -6.49 -15.97 -24.90
N CYS A 558 -6.28 -17.14 -25.52
CA CYS A 558 -5.40 -17.25 -26.68
C CYS A 558 -5.88 -16.42 -27.87
N GLN A 559 -7.19 -16.37 -28.11
CA GLN A 559 -7.80 -15.58 -29.17
C GLN A 559 -7.60 -14.08 -28.98
N ALA A 560 -7.84 -13.57 -27.77
CA ALA A 560 -7.72 -12.14 -27.49
C ALA A 560 -6.28 -11.62 -27.60
N LEU A 561 -5.30 -12.51 -27.39
CA LEU A 561 -3.88 -12.13 -27.37
C LEU A 561 -3.15 -12.46 -28.68
N ALA A 562 -3.71 -13.32 -29.54
CA ALA A 562 -3.07 -13.73 -30.78
C ALA A 562 -2.56 -12.54 -31.63
N PRO A 563 -1.32 -12.58 -32.15
CA PRO A 563 -0.36 -13.69 -32.12
C PRO A 563 0.57 -13.71 -30.89
N ARG A 564 0.35 -12.86 -29.88
CA ARG A 564 1.20 -12.79 -28.69
C ARG A 564 1.14 -14.10 -27.88
N PRO A 565 2.27 -14.56 -27.30
CA PRO A 565 2.34 -15.80 -26.55
C PRO A 565 1.45 -15.77 -25.31
N VAL A 566 0.89 -16.92 -24.96
CA VAL A 566 0.13 -17.16 -23.74
C VAL A 566 0.72 -18.38 -23.04
N THR A 567 1.17 -18.21 -21.80
CA THR A 567 1.74 -19.31 -21.01
C THR A 567 0.75 -19.75 -19.95
N LEU A 568 0.13 -20.92 -20.16
CA LEU A 568 -0.77 -21.57 -19.22
C LEU A 568 0.02 -22.31 -18.15
N ARG A 569 -0.17 -21.97 -16.88
CA ARG A 569 0.27 -22.82 -15.78
C ARG A 569 -0.77 -23.91 -15.57
N LEU A 570 -0.33 -25.16 -15.66
CA LEU A 570 -1.18 -26.32 -15.32
C LEU A 570 -1.57 -26.27 -13.84
N SER A 571 -2.60 -27.02 -13.44
CA SER A 571 -3.20 -26.86 -12.12
C SER A 571 -2.18 -27.01 -10.98
N ASP A 572 -2.11 -25.99 -10.13
CA ASP A 572 -1.28 -25.94 -8.93
C ASP A 572 -2.12 -25.91 -7.65
N PHE A 573 -3.36 -26.39 -7.72
CA PHE A 573 -4.22 -26.51 -6.54
C PHE A 573 -3.58 -27.37 -5.45
N LYS A 574 -3.72 -26.90 -4.21
CA LYS A 574 -3.43 -27.64 -2.99
C LYS A 574 -4.53 -28.68 -2.76
N SER A 575 -4.22 -29.75 -2.03
CA SER A 575 -5.21 -30.77 -1.67
C SER A 575 -6.42 -30.19 -0.91
N SER A 576 -6.20 -29.16 -0.10
CA SER A 576 -7.29 -28.42 0.56
C SER A 576 -8.23 -27.74 -0.44
N GLU A 577 -7.71 -27.19 -1.53
CA GLU A 577 -8.50 -26.46 -2.54
C GLU A 577 -9.32 -27.42 -3.39
N TYR A 578 -8.71 -28.53 -3.81
CA TYR A 578 -9.43 -29.59 -4.52
C TYR A 578 -10.52 -30.22 -3.65
N ARG A 579 -10.30 -30.34 -2.34
CA ARG A 579 -11.29 -30.90 -1.41
C ARG A 579 -12.59 -30.12 -1.44
N ASN A 580 -12.46 -28.80 -1.58
CA ASN A 580 -13.58 -27.86 -1.54
C ASN A 580 -14.37 -27.80 -2.86
N LEU A 581 -13.91 -28.50 -3.91
CA LEU A 581 -14.71 -28.75 -5.09
C LEU A 581 -15.72 -29.87 -4.82
N THR A 582 -16.84 -29.83 -5.53
CA THR A 582 -17.87 -30.88 -5.41
C THR A 582 -17.28 -32.26 -5.70
N GLY A 583 -17.43 -33.19 -4.75
CA GLY A 583 -16.88 -34.55 -4.82
C GLY A 583 -15.40 -34.67 -4.42
N GLY A 584 -14.73 -33.59 -4.01
CA GLY A 584 -13.31 -33.55 -3.66
C GLY A 584 -12.94 -34.29 -2.37
N ASP A 585 -13.81 -34.27 -1.35
CA ASP A 585 -13.60 -34.94 -0.04
C ASP A 585 -13.18 -36.41 -0.14
N LYS A 586 -13.66 -37.12 -1.17
CA LYS A 586 -13.35 -38.53 -1.39
C LYS A 586 -11.89 -38.76 -1.82
N TYR A 587 -11.31 -37.81 -2.54
CA TYR A 587 -10.04 -37.98 -3.23
C TYR A 587 -8.88 -37.30 -2.52
N GLU A 588 -9.16 -36.26 -1.73
CA GLU A 588 -8.14 -35.36 -1.23
C GLU A 588 -7.72 -35.63 0.23
N PRO A 589 -6.45 -35.96 0.48
CA PRO A 589 -5.95 -36.22 1.83
C PRO A 589 -5.94 -34.94 2.66
N GLN A 590 -6.13 -35.04 3.98
CA GLN A 590 -5.94 -33.92 4.91
C GLN A 590 -4.46 -33.78 5.27
N GLU A 591 -3.87 -32.63 4.96
CA GLU A 591 -2.44 -32.36 5.13
C GLU A 591 -2.23 -31.24 6.16
N SER A 592 -1.20 -31.38 7.00
CA SER A 592 -0.87 -30.36 8.02
C SER A 592 -0.30 -29.07 7.42
N SER A 593 0.32 -29.14 6.24
CA SER A 593 0.78 -27.97 5.48
C SER A 593 0.44 -28.16 4.01
N ALA A 594 -0.70 -27.59 3.60
CA ALA A 594 -1.18 -27.67 2.22
C ALA A 594 -0.25 -26.94 1.23
N LEU A 595 0.51 -25.93 1.69
CA LEU A 595 1.46 -25.19 0.86
C LEU A 595 2.59 -26.07 0.31
N LEU A 596 3.08 -27.02 1.12
CA LEU A 596 4.19 -27.93 0.79
C LEU A 596 3.73 -29.34 0.38
N GLY A 597 2.41 -29.59 0.43
CA GLY A 597 1.78 -30.90 0.26
C GLY A 597 1.69 -31.41 -1.17
N TRP A 598 0.70 -32.26 -1.42
CA TRP A 598 0.48 -32.94 -2.70
C TRP A 598 -0.13 -32.00 -3.76
N ARG A 599 0.74 -31.29 -4.51
CA ARG A 599 0.38 -30.31 -5.54
C ARG A 599 1.41 -30.24 -6.68
N GLY A 600 1.08 -29.51 -7.74
CA GLY A 600 1.91 -29.32 -8.93
C GLY A 600 2.40 -30.63 -9.54
N ALA A 601 3.64 -30.66 -10.05
CA ALA A 601 4.21 -31.82 -10.75
C ALA A 601 3.99 -33.16 -10.03
N SER A 602 4.10 -33.20 -8.70
CA SER A 602 3.99 -34.42 -7.90
C SER A 602 2.64 -35.12 -8.01
N ARG A 603 1.61 -34.36 -8.38
CA ARG A 603 0.25 -34.83 -8.58
C ARG A 603 0.06 -35.39 -9.99
N TYR A 604 0.71 -34.82 -10.99
CA TYR A 604 0.48 -35.15 -12.40
C TYR A 604 0.84 -36.58 -12.78
N TYR A 605 1.92 -37.14 -12.23
CA TYR A 605 2.34 -38.52 -12.50
C TYR A 605 1.87 -39.53 -11.43
N ASP A 606 1.20 -39.08 -10.37
CA ASP A 606 0.74 -39.98 -9.32
C ASP A 606 -0.35 -40.91 -9.88
N PRO A 607 -0.27 -42.25 -9.68
CA PRO A 607 -1.27 -43.18 -10.18
C PRO A 607 -2.71 -42.86 -9.76
N LYS A 608 -2.91 -42.15 -8.63
CA LYS A 608 -4.24 -41.75 -8.15
C LYS A 608 -4.85 -40.61 -8.96
N TYR A 609 -4.03 -39.79 -9.64
CA TYR A 609 -4.46 -38.55 -10.27
C TYR A 609 -4.11 -38.45 -11.77
N VAL A 610 -3.21 -39.28 -12.28
CA VAL A 610 -2.70 -39.22 -13.66
C VAL A 610 -3.81 -39.12 -14.73
N GLU A 611 -4.95 -39.80 -14.53
CA GLU A 611 -6.08 -39.74 -15.46
C GLU A 611 -6.78 -38.37 -15.47
N ALA A 612 -6.80 -37.65 -14.36
CA ALA A 612 -7.28 -36.27 -14.30
C ALA A 612 -6.34 -35.31 -15.06
N PHE A 613 -5.02 -35.46 -14.89
CA PHE A 613 -4.04 -34.64 -15.58
C PHE A 613 -4.10 -34.81 -17.12
N LYS A 614 -4.38 -36.02 -17.60
CA LYS A 614 -4.60 -36.26 -19.03
C LYS A 614 -5.76 -35.43 -19.61
N LEU A 615 -6.77 -35.07 -18.80
CA LEU A 615 -7.85 -34.19 -19.26
C LEU A 615 -7.36 -32.75 -19.50
N GLU A 616 -6.49 -32.22 -18.64
CA GLU A 616 -5.84 -30.92 -18.84
C GLU A 616 -5.01 -30.92 -20.13
N LEU A 617 -4.21 -31.98 -20.36
CA LEU A 617 -3.41 -32.13 -21.57
C LEU A 617 -4.27 -32.22 -22.85
N LYS A 618 -5.38 -32.95 -22.80
CA LYS A 618 -6.36 -33.00 -23.90
C LYS A 618 -6.96 -31.62 -24.19
N ALA A 619 -7.27 -30.83 -23.16
CA ALA A 619 -7.76 -29.47 -23.34
C ALA A 619 -6.72 -28.57 -24.03
N VAL A 620 -5.45 -28.65 -23.62
CA VAL A 620 -4.34 -27.92 -24.27
C VAL A 620 -4.20 -28.33 -25.74
N ARG A 621 -4.27 -29.64 -26.04
CA ARG A 621 -4.23 -30.13 -27.44
C ARG A 621 -5.39 -29.61 -28.25
N LYS A 622 -6.62 -29.70 -27.74
CA LYS A 622 -7.82 -29.17 -28.39
C LYS A 622 -7.65 -27.70 -28.77
N VAL A 623 -7.10 -26.87 -27.88
CA VAL A 623 -6.84 -25.45 -28.20
C VAL A 623 -5.81 -25.25 -29.30
N ARG A 624 -4.73 -26.02 -29.29
CA ARG A 624 -3.65 -25.88 -30.27
C ARG A 624 -3.96 -26.52 -31.63
N GLU A 625 -4.66 -27.64 -31.64
CA GLU A 625 -4.88 -28.50 -32.82
C GLU A 625 -6.24 -28.24 -33.46
N GLU A 626 -7.31 -28.17 -32.67
CA GLU A 626 -8.68 -27.97 -33.19
C GLU A 626 -9.02 -26.49 -33.35
N TYR A 627 -8.78 -25.67 -32.32
CA TYR A 627 -9.01 -24.22 -32.40
C TYR A 627 -7.88 -23.46 -33.11
N GLY A 628 -6.71 -24.09 -33.31
CA GLY A 628 -5.60 -23.56 -34.10
C GLY A 628 -4.74 -22.50 -33.40
N PHE A 629 -4.88 -22.30 -32.08
CA PHE A 629 -4.12 -21.28 -31.35
C PHE A 629 -2.70 -21.77 -30.98
N LYS A 630 -1.75 -21.57 -31.90
CA LYS A 630 -0.34 -21.95 -31.72
C LYS A 630 0.44 -21.07 -30.73
N ASN A 631 -0.13 -19.95 -30.28
CA ASN A 631 0.47 -19.07 -29.29
C ASN A 631 0.36 -19.59 -27.84
N LEU A 632 -0.32 -20.72 -27.60
CA LEU A 632 -0.43 -21.35 -26.27
C LEU A 632 0.80 -22.19 -25.90
N ASN A 633 1.47 -21.83 -24.83
CA ASN A 633 2.53 -22.60 -24.17
C ASN A 633 2.05 -23.11 -22.81
N VAL A 634 2.77 -24.04 -22.21
CA VAL A 634 2.46 -24.53 -20.85
C VAL A 634 3.61 -24.34 -19.89
N MET A 635 3.29 -24.28 -18.61
CA MET A 635 4.21 -24.15 -17.50
C MET A 635 3.88 -25.18 -16.42
N ILE A 636 4.92 -25.88 -15.96
CA ILE A 636 4.82 -26.89 -14.90
C ILE A 636 5.13 -26.23 -13.55
N PRO A 637 4.15 -26.17 -12.62
CA PRO A 637 4.37 -25.69 -11.25
C PRO A 637 4.93 -26.77 -10.32
N PHE A 638 5.55 -26.33 -9.23
CA PHE A 638 5.93 -27.08 -8.05
C PHE A 638 6.71 -28.39 -8.33
N CYS A 639 7.58 -28.36 -9.35
CA CYS A 639 8.43 -29.49 -9.71
C CYS A 639 9.67 -29.53 -8.82
N ARG A 640 9.78 -30.56 -7.98
CA ARG A 640 10.81 -30.68 -6.93
C ARG A 640 12.09 -31.32 -7.43
N ARG A 641 12.01 -32.26 -8.38
CA ARG A 641 13.16 -33.04 -8.84
C ARG A 641 13.26 -33.14 -10.36
N VAL A 642 14.47 -33.35 -10.85
CA VAL A 642 14.75 -33.51 -12.28
C VAL A 642 14.04 -34.75 -12.86
N ASP A 643 14.01 -35.87 -12.13
CA ASP A 643 13.28 -37.09 -12.54
C ASP A 643 11.77 -36.87 -12.60
N GLU A 644 11.27 -35.93 -11.80
CA GLU A 644 9.87 -35.54 -11.78
C GLU A 644 9.49 -34.81 -13.07
N MET A 645 10.33 -33.86 -13.48
CA MET A 645 10.14 -33.12 -14.73
C MET A 645 10.16 -34.07 -15.94
N GLN A 646 11.08 -35.02 -15.98
CA GLN A 646 11.13 -36.04 -17.04
C GLN A 646 9.81 -36.81 -17.13
N LYS A 647 9.26 -37.29 -16.00
CA LYS A 647 7.98 -38.02 -15.98
C LYS A 647 6.84 -37.18 -16.55
N VAL A 648 6.77 -35.90 -16.19
CA VAL A 648 5.72 -34.99 -16.69
C VAL A 648 5.89 -34.74 -18.20
N VAL A 649 7.10 -34.48 -18.68
CA VAL A 649 7.37 -34.28 -20.11
C VAL A 649 7.08 -35.54 -20.93
N ASP A 650 7.43 -36.72 -20.42
CA ASP A 650 7.14 -38.00 -21.06
C ASP A 650 5.63 -38.24 -21.16
N LEU A 651 4.89 -37.92 -20.09
CA LEU A 651 3.43 -38.04 -20.07
C LEU A 651 2.78 -37.06 -21.05
N MET A 652 3.27 -35.82 -21.14
CA MET A 652 2.84 -34.86 -22.15
C MET A 652 3.08 -35.37 -23.58
N ALA A 653 4.26 -35.96 -23.83
CA ALA A 653 4.60 -36.53 -25.12
C ALA A 653 3.71 -37.74 -25.47
N GLN A 654 3.37 -38.59 -24.49
CA GLN A 654 2.44 -39.71 -24.67
C GLN A 654 1.03 -39.23 -25.03
N GLU A 655 0.59 -38.10 -24.47
CA GLU A 655 -0.69 -37.49 -24.82
C GLU A 655 -0.63 -36.65 -26.11
N GLY A 656 0.52 -36.55 -26.79
CA GLY A 656 0.69 -35.89 -28.09
C GLY A 656 1.18 -34.44 -28.06
N LEU A 657 1.63 -33.93 -26.90
CA LEU A 657 2.23 -32.60 -26.75
C LEU A 657 3.76 -32.68 -26.75
N HIS A 658 4.37 -32.26 -27.86
CA HIS A 658 5.82 -32.27 -28.03
C HIS A 658 6.39 -30.85 -28.09
N ARG A 659 7.47 -30.61 -27.36
CA ARG A 659 8.24 -29.36 -27.45
C ARG A 659 8.75 -29.15 -28.88
N GLY A 660 8.67 -27.92 -29.35
CA GLY A 660 9.07 -27.57 -30.71
C GLY A 660 9.27 -26.06 -30.88
N PRO A 661 9.44 -25.58 -32.12
CA PRO A 661 9.53 -24.16 -32.41
C PRO A 661 8.29 -23.37 -31.95
N ASP A 662 7.12 -24.00 -32.03
CA ASP A 662 5.79 -23.42 -31.83
C ASP A 662 5.09 -23.84 -30.52
N PHE A 663 5.64 -24.82 -29.78
CA PHE A 663 5.15 -25.20 -28.46
C PHE A 663 6.30 -25.23 -27.46
N LYS A 664 6.20 -24.39 -26.43
CA LYS A 664 7.20 -24.26 -25.37
C LYS A 664 6.69 -24.84 -24.06
N VAL A 665 7.58 -25.49 -23.33
CA VAL A 665 7.33 -25.96 -21.96
C VAL A 665 8.22 -25.16 -21.01
N TRP A 666 7.58 -24.48 -20.08
CA TRP A 666 8.21 -23.68 -19.04
C TRP A 666 8.19 -24.42 -17.71
N LEU A 667 9.14 -24.09 -16.85
CA LEU A 667 9.14 -24.53 -15.45
C LEU A 667 8.98 -23.32 -14.54
N MET A 668 8.03 -23.41 -13.61
CA MET A 668 7.93 -22.41 -12.55
C MET A 668 9.11 -22.60 -11.59
N ALA A 669 10.06 -21.66 -11.61
CA ALA A 669 11.23 -21.68 -10.75
C ALA A 669 10.86 -21.10 -9.39
N GLU A 670 10.31 -21.96 -8.54
CA GLU A 670 9.73 -21.55 -7.26
C GLU A 670 10.21 -22.37 -6.07
N ILE A 671 11.00 -23.42 -6.32
CA ILE A 671 11.64 -24.25 -5.30
C ILE A 671 13.16 -24.05 -5.41
N PRO A 672 13.91 -23.95 -4.29
CA PRO A 672 15.37 -23.80 -4.33
C PRO A 672 16.08 -24.84 -5.21
N ALA A 673 15.55 -26.08 -5.27
CA ALA A 673 16.06 -27.13 -6.13
C ALA A 673 15.99 -26.79 -7.63
N ASN A 674 14.98 -26.04 -8.09
CA ASN A 674 14.89 -25.58 -9.49
C ASN A 674 16.04 -24.63 -9.84
N ILE A 675 16.51 -23.87 -8.85
CA ILE A 675 17.57 -22.90 -9.02
C ILE A 675 18.94 -23.58 -9.01
N ILE A 676 19.19 -24.40 -7.98
CA ILE A 676 20.47 -25.08 -7.77
C ILE A 676 20.79 -26.06 -8.91
N LEU A 677 19.76 -26.73 -9.44
CA LEU A 677 19.90 -27.75 -10.48
C LEU A 677 19.38 -27.27 -11.85
N ALA A 678 19.36 -25.95 -12.08
CA ALA A 678 18.84 -25.37 -13.32
C ALA A 678 19.54 -25.96 -14.56
N ASP A 679 20.85 -26.20 -14.49
CA ASP A 679 21.65 -26.87 -15.52
C ASP A 679 21.10 -28.25 -15.90
N GLN A 680 20.57 -29.00 -14.94
CA GLN A 680 19.97 -30.31 -15.19
C GLN A 680 18.52 -30.22 -15.69
N PHE A 681 17.75 -29.22 -15.23
CA PHE A 681 16.39 -28.98 -15.71
C PHE A 681 16.35 -28.43 -17.14
N ASN A 682 17.38 -27.71 -17.60
CA ASN A 682 17.47 -27.06 -18.92
C ASN A 682 17.15 -27.99 -20.10
N GLN A 683 17.47 -29.28 -20.00
CA GLN A 683 17.17 -30.25 -21.06
C GLN A 683 15.66 -30.47 -21.26
N PHE A 684 14.84 -30.29 -20.21
CA PHE A 684 13.40 -30.54 -20.22
C PHE A 684 12.55 -29.31 -20.49
N VAL A 685 13.12 -28.12 -20.39
CA VAL A 685 12.39 -26.84 -20.48
C VAL A 685 12.92 -25.95 -21.60
N ASP A 686 12.09 -25.02 -22.05
CA ASP A 686 12.44 -23.93 -22.96
C ASP A 686 12.74 -22.62 -22.22
N GLY A 687 12.29 -22.53 -20.97
CA GLY A 687 12.54 -21.38 -20.10
C GLY A 687 11.97 -21.59 -18.70
N TYR A 688 12.21 -20.59 -17.85
CA TYR A 688 11.76 -20.55 -16.47
C TYR A 688 10.84 -19.36 -16.24
N SER A 689 9.84 -19.51 -15.37
CA SER A 689 9.14 -18.37 -14.78
C SER A 689 9.32 -18.40 -13.27
N ILE A 690 10.02 -17.42 -12.71
CA ILE A 690 10.26 -17.33 -11.28
C ILE A 690 8.93 -17.06 -10.57
N GLY A 691 8.51 -17.98 -9.71
CA GLY A 691 7.43 -17.77 -8.76
C GLY A 691 7.99 -17.10 -7.51
N SER A 692 8.14 -15.76 -7.51
CA SER A 692 8.84 -15.03 -6.43
C SER A 692 8.27 -15.31 -5.05
N ASN A 693 6.96 -15.52 -4.99
CA ASN A 693 6.21 -15.84 -3.79
C ASN A 693 6.69 -17.12 -3.10
N ASP A 694 6.54 -18.25 -3.78
CA ASP A 694 6.89 -19.56 -3.24
C ASP A 694 8.41 -19.74 -3.14
N LEU A 695 9.19 -19.12 -4.04
CA LEU A 695 10.65 -19.07 -3.94
C LEU A 695 11.09 -18.37 -2.65
N THR A 696 10.53 -17.19 -2.35
CA THR A 696 10.85 -16.44 -1.13
C THR A 696 10.44 -17.23 0.10
N MET A 697 9.24 -17.80 0.13
CA MET A 697 8.76 -18.65 1.21
C MET A 697 9.74 -19.79 1.51
N LEU A 698 10.23 -20.49 0.48
CA LEU A 698 11.08 -21.66 0.64
C LEU A 698 12.55 -21.33 0.91
N VAL A 699 13.07 -20.25 0.33
CA VAL A 699 14.44 -19.77 0.59
C VAL A 699 14.54 -19.21 2.01
N MET A 700 13.53 -18.48 2.47
CA MET A 700 13.50 -17.84 3.80
C MET A 700 12.97 -18.77 4.90
N GLY A 701 12.26 -19.84 4.54
CA GLY A 701 11.56 -20.70 5.51
C GLY A 701 10.39 -19.99 6.20
N CYS A 702 9.72 -19.06 5.50
CA CYS A 702 8.66 -18.23 6.06
C CYS A 702 7.33 -18.53 5.38
N ASP A 703 6.39 -19.14 6.11
CA ASP A 703 5.01 -19.27 5.66
C ASP A 703 4.32 -17.89 5.69
N ARG A 704 3.98 -17.36 4.53
CA ARG A 704 3.33 -16.05 4.40
C ARG A 704 1.89 -16.02 4.92
N ASP A 705 1.25 -17.18 5.08
CA ASP A 705 -0.09 -17.30 5.65
C ASP A 705 -0.03 -17.38 7.20
N ASN A 706 1.17 -17.38 7.78
CA ASN A 706 1.40 -17.38 9.22
C ASN A 706 1.80 -15.98 9.71
N ASP A 707 0.87 -15.31 10.40
CA ASP A 707 1.02 -13.94 10.92
C ASP A 707 2.29 -13.71 11.77
N THR A 708 2.83 -14.75 12.42
CA THR A 708 4.01 -14.61 13.28
C THR A 708 5.30 -14.41 12.48
N VAL A 709 5.40 -15.04 11.31
CA VAL A 709 6.61 -15.02 10.47
C VAL A 709 6.40 -14.27 9.16
N ALA A 710 5.16 -13.93 8.79
CA ALA A 710 4.84 -13.12 7.63
C ALA A 710 5.62 -11.78 7.55
N PRO A 711 5.92 -11.07 8.67
CA PRO A 711 6.75 -9.86 8.61
C PRO A 711 8.20 -10.10 8.15
N LEU A 712 8.70 -11.35 8.19
CA LEU A 712 10.03 -11.73 7.71
C LEU A 712 10.05 -12.00 6.19
N PHE A 713 8.89 -12.09 5.54
CA PHE A 713 8.78 -12.32 4.11
C PHE A 713 9.18 -11.06 3.33
N ASP A 714 10.29 -11.13 2.59
CA ASP A 714 10.71 -10.06 1.68
C ASP A 714 11.35 -10.66 0.42
N GLU A 715 10.70 -10.44 -0.72
CA GLU A 715 11.15 -10.91 -2.04
C GLU A 715 12.45 -10.21 -2.50
N ARG A 716 12.80 -9.07 -1.88
CA ARG A 716 14.04 -8.31 -2.15
C ARG A 716 15.22 -8.80 -1.32
N ASN A 717 15.00 -9.78 -0.42
CA ASN A 717 16.07 -10.34 0.38
C ASN A 717 17.25 -10.81 -0.49
N LEU A 718 18.47 -10.58 -0.03
CA LEU A 718 19.69 -10.91 -0.77
C LEU A 718 19.76 -12.39 -1.18
N ALA A 719 19.29 -13.31 -0.35
CA ALA A 719 19.25 -14.74 -0.67
C ALA A 719 18.36 -15.02 -1.90
N VAL A 720 17.20 -14.35 -1.98
CA VAL A 720 16.27 -14.46 -3.11
C VAL A 720 16.86 -13.80 -4.36
N LYS A 721 17.44 -12.60 -4.25
CA LYS A 721 18.12 -11.92 -5.36
C LYS A 721 19.28 -12.74 -5.92
N ARG A 722 20.16 -13.28 -5.06
CA ARG A 722 21.26 -14.19 -5.48
C ARG A 722 20.70 -15.42 -6.18
N ALA A 723 19.61 -15.98 -5.68
CA ALA A 723 18.95 -17.11 -6.33
C ALA A 723 18.43 -16.79 -7.73
N ILE A 724 17.74 -15.66 -7.88
CA ILE A 724 17.23 -15.20 -9.18
C ILE A 724 18.38 -14.97 -10.16
N ARG A 725 19.44 -14.26 -9.75
CA ARG A 725 20.58 -13.97 -10.65
C ARG A 725 21.33 -15.24 -11.06
N HIS A 726 21.50 -16.18 -10.14
CA HIS A 726 22.08 -17.49 -10.44
C HIS A 726 21.24 -18.23 -11.48
N LEU A 727 19.91 -18.31 -11.29
CA LEU A 727 19.01 -18.96 -12.25
C LEU A 727 19.14 -18.33 -13.64
N ILE A 728 19.06 -17.00 -13.73
CA ILE A 728 19.18 -16.27 -15.00
C ILE A 728 20.49 -16.65 -15.69
N THR A 729 21.59 -16.60 -14.96
CA THR A 729 22.93 -16.93 -15.48
C THR A 729 23.02 -18.38 -15.98
N VAL A 730 22.51 -19.36 -15.21
CA VAL A 730 22.59 -20.77 -15.57
C VAL A 730 21.65 -21.14 -16.71
N ALA A 731 20.44 -20.58 -16.74
CA ALA A 731 19.47 -20.78 -17.81
C ALA A 731 19.98 -20.20 -19.15
N HIS A 732 20.53 -18.99 -19.12
CA HIS A 732 21.05 -18.32 -20.33
C HIS A 732 22.24 -19.04 -20.98
N LYS A 733 23.07 -19.76 -20.21
CA LYS A 733 24.18 -20.56 -20.76
C LYS A 733 23.72 -21.57 -21.80
N ASP A 734 22.53 -22.14 -21.61
CA ASP A 734 21.92 -23.11 -22.51
C ASP A 734 20.83 -22.49 -23.42
N GLY A 735 20.80 -21.15 -23.52
CA GLY A 735 19.85 -20.40 -24.35
C GLY A 735 18.41 -20.45 -23.85
N LYS A 736 18.18 -20.72 -22.57
CA LYS A 736 16.84 -20.77 -21.95
C LYS A 736 16.45 -19.39 -21.44
N THR A 737 15.24 -18.95 -21.73
CA THR A 737 14.76 -17.65 -21.29
C THR A 737 14.23 -17.70 -19.85
N VAL A 738 14.35 -16.60 -19.11
CA VAL A 738 13.85 -16.48 -17.75
C VAL A 738 12.89 -15.31 -17.63
N SER A 739 11.69 -15.62 -17.16
CA SER A 739 10.64 -14.69 -16.78
C SER A 739 10.50 -14.64 -15.26
N ILE A 740 9.82 -13.63 -14.76
CA ILE A 740 9.29 -13.61 -13.38
C ILE A 740 7.79 -13.36 -13.41
N CYS A 741 7.05 -14.04 -12.55
CA CYS A 741 5.64 -13.81 -12.32
C CYS A 741 5.41 -13.51 -10.83
N GLY A 742 4.72 -12.41 -10.55
CA GLY A 742 4.51 -11.91 -9.19
C GLY A 742 4.29 -10.41 -9.18
N GLN A 743 3.93 -9.86 -8.02
CA GLN A 743 3.71 -8.43 -7.87
C GLN A 743 4.98 -7.65 -7.51
N ALA A 744 6.03 -8.33 -7.02
CA ALA A 744 7.26 -7.66 -6.59
C ALA A 744 7.82 -6.65 -7.62
N PRO A 745 7.90 -6.96 -8.92
CA PRO A 745 8.43 -5.99 -9.90
C PRO A 745 7.56 -4.74 -10.08
N SER A 746 6.24 -4.85 -9.89
CA SER A 746 5.34 -3.69 -9.98
C SER A 746 5.22 -2.91 -8.67
N VAL A 747 5.47 -3.56 -7.54
CA VAL A 747 5.38 -2.95 -6.20
C VAL A 747 6.72 -2.31 -5.79
N TYR A 748 7.84 -2.90 -6.18
CA TYR A 748 9.20 -2.51 -5.79
C TYR A 748 10.02 -2.10 -7.02
N PRO A 749 10.11 -0.79 -7.34
CA PRO A 749 10.85 -0.31 -8.51
C PRO A 749 12.33 -0.69 -8.53
N ASP A 750 12.96 -0.78 -7.36
CA ASP A 750 14.34 -1.23 -7.17
C ASP A 750 14.53 -2.72 -7.51
N PHE A 751 13.53 -3.55 -7.20
CA PHE A 751 13.53 -4.96 -7.59
C PHE A 751 13.39 -5.13 -9.10
N ALA A 752 12.52 -4.35 -9.75
CA ALA A 752 12.43 -4.33 -11.21
C ALA A 752 13.76 -3.89 -11.86
N GLU A 753 14.44 -2.88 -11.29
CA GLU A 753 15.76 -2.46 -11.76
C GLU A 753 16.80 -3.59 -11.62
N PHE A 754 16.82 -4.29 -10.48
CA PHE A 754 17.67 -5.46 -10.25
C PHE A 754 17.45 -6.57 -11.28
N LEU A 755 16.19 -6.87 -11.61
CA LEU A 755 15.85 -7.90 -12.58
C LEU A 755 16.34 -7.56 -13.99
N VAL A 756 16.12 -6.32 -14.44
CA VAL A 756 16.59 -5.83 -15.75
C VAL A 756 18.12 -5.83 -15.80
N LYS A 757 18.79 -5.34 -14.75
CA LYS A 757 20.27 -5.40 -14.64
C LYS A 757 20.83 -6.81 -14.62
N SER A 758 20.08 -7.76 -14.05
CA SER A 758 20.45 -9.17 -14.02
C SER A 758 20.21 -9.87 -15.37
N GLY A 759 19.57 -9.20 -16.33
CA GLY A 759 19.37 -9.69 -17.69
C GLY A 759 18.05 -10.43 -17.90
N ILE A 760 17.03 -10.24 -17.05
CA ILE A 760 15.77 -10.97 -17.21
C ILE A 760 15.13 -10.76 -18.59
N ASP A 761 14.58 -11.82 -19.19
CA ASP A 761 13.98 -11.76 -20.54
C ASP A 761 12.58 -11.15 -20.51
N SER A 762 11.82 -11.40 -19.43
CA SER A 762 10.46 -10.89 -19.30
C SER A 762 9.97 -10.73 -17.86
N ILE A 763 9.06 -9.78 -17.67
CA ILE A 763 8.40 -9.51 -16.38
C ILE A 763 6.89 -9.59 -16.59
N SER A 764 6.21 -10.41 -15.78
CA SER A 764 4.77 -10.62 -15.86
C SER A 764 4.04 -10.02 -14.66
N VAL A 765 3.25 -8.97 -14.89
CA VAL A 765 2.54 -8.18 -13.86
C VAL A 765 1.02 -8.23 -14.05
N ASN A 766 0.24 -7.72 -13.09
CA ASN A 766 -1.20 -7.62 -13.25
C ASN A 766 -1.60 -6.59 -14.33
N PRO A 767 -2.81 -6.69 -14.92
CA PRO A 767 -3.25 -5.81 -16.00
C PRO A 767 -3.13 -4.31 -15.70
N ASP A 768 -3.42 -3.90 -14.47
CA ASP A 768 -3.35 -2.53 -13.99
C ASP A 768 -1.91 -1.95 -13.95
N ALA A 769 -0.91 -2.81 -13.77
CA ALA A 769 0.50 -2.42 -13.67
C ALA A 769 1.27 -2.51 -15.00
N VAL A 770 0.67 -3.01 -16.09
CA VAL A 770 1.38 -3.22 -17.37
C VAL A 770 2.01 -1.93 -17.90
N VAL A 771 1.25 -0.84 -17.97
CA VAL A 771 1.70 0.42 -18.57
C VAL A 771 2.78 1.08 -17.72
N SER A 772 2.60 1.11 -16.39
CA SER A 772 3.58 1.69 -15.46
C SER A 772 4.88 0.90 -15.44
N THR A 773 4.79 -0.43 -15.39
CA THR A 773 5.96 -1.33 -15.41
C THR A 773 6.76 -1.18 -16.70
N ARG A 774 6.09 -1.10 -17.86
CA ARG A 774 6.78 -0.87 -19.15
C ARG A 774 7.53 0.45 -19.19
N LYS A 775 6.92 1.54 -18.69
CA LYS A 775 7.59 2.85 -18.60
C LYS A 775 8.81 2.80 -17.69
N HIS A 776 8.70 2.13 -16.54
CA HIS A 776 9.81 1.97 -15.60
C HIS A 776 10.95 1.15 -16.19
N VAL A 777 10.65 0.00 -16.81
CA VAL A 777 11.66 -0.83 -17.48
C VAL A 777 12.38 -0.06 -18.60
N ALA A 778 11.65 0.70 -19.42
CA ALA A 778 12.25 1.53 -20.46
C ALA A 778 13.23 2.57 -19.89
N GLN A 779 12.88 3.20 -18.75
CA GLN A 779 13.76 4.15 -18.07
C GLN A 779 15.03 3.47 -17.52
N VAL A 780 14.89 2.27 -16.96
CA VAL A 780 16.03 1.48 -16.46
C VAL A 780 16.96 1.08 -17.60
N GLU A 781 16.43 0.54 -18.69
CA GLU A 781 17.21 0.17 -19.88
C GLU A 781 17.95 1.38 -20.47
N GLN A 782 17.26 2.52 -20.59
CA GLN A 782 17.88 3.76 -21.05
C GLN A 782 19.01 4.20 -20.11
N ARG A 783 18.82 4.08 -18.79
CA ARG A 783 19.87 4.38 -17.81
C ARG A 783 21.07 3.47 -17.97
N ILE A 784 20.88 2.16 -18.13
CA ILE A 784 21.97 1.19 -18.36
C ILE A 784 22.80 1.56 -19.60
N LEU A 785 22.13 1.95 -20.70
CA LEU A 785 22.80 2.39 -21.92
C LEU A 785 23.62 3.68 -21.70
N LEU A 786 23.03 4.67 -21.02
CA LEU A 786 23.72 5.93 -20.71
C LEU A 786 24.89 5.73 -19.76
N ASP A 787 24.74 4.87 -18.76
CA ASP A 787 25.77 4.53 -17.80
C ASP A 787 26.96 3.83 -18.48
N SER A 788 26.67 2.89 -19.39
CA SER A 788 27.69 2.23 -20.22
C SER A 788 28.45 3.21 -21.12
N LEU A 789 27.77 4.21 -21.69
CA LEU A 789 28.39 5.22 -22.55
C LEU A 789 29.19 6.29 -21.78
N THR A 790 28.73 6.66 -20.60
CA THR A 790 29.32 7.77 -19.82
C THR A 790 30.35 7.32 -18.80
N GLY A 791 30.33 6.06 -18.38
CA GLY A 791 31.14 5.55 -17.28
C GLY A 791 30.79 6.16 -15.92
N LYS A 792 29.65 6.86 -15.81
CA LYS A 792 29.17 7.55 -14.59
C LYS A 792 28.07 6.79 -13.85
N GLY A 793 27.79 5.55 -14.27
CA GLY A 793 26.78 4.71 -13.64
C GLY A 793 27.12 4.40 -12.18
N ARG A 794 26.09 4.30 -11.34
CA ARG A 794 26.25 3.84 -9.97
C ARG A 794 26.62 2.36 -10.00
N ALA A 795 27.72 1.98 -9.35
CA ALA A 795 28.04 0.58 -9.12
C ALA A 795 26.97 -0.05 -8.22
N ASP A 796 26.58 -1.28 -8.52
CA ASP A 796 25.73 -2.04 -7.60
C ASP A 796 26.51 -2.25 -6.29
N THR A 797 25.87 -1.91 -5.17
CA THR A 797 26.47 -2.01 -3.83
C THR A 797 26.35 -3.42 -3.23
N GLU A 798 25.52 -4.27 -3.82
CA GLU A 798 25.26 -5.64 -3.36
C GLU A 798 26.06 -6.66 -4.20
N ASP A 799 26.72 -7.60 -3.53
CA ASP A 799 27.33 -8.76 -4.19
C ASP A 799 26.26 -9.83 -4.44
N TYR A 800 25.92 -10.01 -5.72
CA TYR A 800 24.93 -10.99 -6.17
C TYR A 800 25.52 -12.35 -6.57
N THR A 801 26.80 -12.58 -6.28
CA THR A 801 27.43 -13.88 -6.53
C THR A 801 26.85 -14.93 -5.57
N TRP A 802 26.38 -16.06 -6.13
CA TRP A 802 25.97 -17.24 -5.39
C TRP A 802 27.20 -18.10 -5.10
#